data_AF-A0A852VM65-F1
#
_entry.id   AF-A0A852VM65-F1
#
_cell.length_a   1.000
_cell.length_b   1.000
_cell.length_c   1.000
_cell.angle_alpha   90.00
_cell.angle_beta   90.00
_cell.angle_gamma   90.00
#
_symmetry.space_group_name_H-M   'P 1'
#
loop_
_entity.id
_entity.type
_entity.pdbx_description
1 polymer ?
#
loop_
_entity_poly.entity_id
_entity_poly.type
_entity_poly.pdbx_seq_one_letter_code
_entity_poly.pdbx_strand_id
1 'polypeptide(L)'
;MVETSFFGTISSLGRKLWEDLQPTPGRLNSSLRIVLATIIALILMLVWQMPSIYIGMYFIFLIGRDSPAISFRTGLISLLTVVAAIAVELAVVILSDNDPMARVLSVAVVTFIAGVLVASTNFPVLGSTWGLIFCTVIGNWEKHAPADRLVKGSLWLIATLAVAIGVSVLVEYLFGDRDPAKKLEAQRKIRYQALEKMFTAYAQGGTPEQRYAAAIPVSRLAIAGSTGMLELYNKIAERDLDTGTLPPGTRLRVTMLAQIMNVSAAFGLQNTGKDSPELRRRCGIIAEQCRELIPVFVPTIEKRLRFMPENSVTLLDRVEAALHALLTMPSDAAEMGNKELVAMPVRKAPFFIPDAVGRNDTLAFGLKISLCATLCYVLYNAVNWPGISTAVITVVVTGLSSSGAIKQKLFFRVLGSIVGGLILGLGAISLLFPHMDSITSLVILIGSVAFISAWTAAAPRFNYVGLQIAFSFYLVAFEDFSAPTELAPARDHLIGVLLALLVMWFVFDQIWPVRTVTVMRQSLAGVLKSVASFLRLLEEPGPDRKDLLQQADALRDQVGKSVVALRSMNDSVDYEFGVDRERHVRSSLMILRTSLTAGTFFWNQFAVLYSEKDKDFLTEPDLIEMRRRLAEYIDGIAEGVVKKTVPVTVPATTLVAPAMLNDPRYGEYSHNTIARFEELQAFALMLSHEV
;
A
#
# COMPACT_ATOMS: atom_id res chain seq x y z
N MET A 1 4.57 24.47 26.83
CA MET A 1 4.33 24.32 25.37
C MET A 1 4.40 22.87 24.86
N VAL A 2 5.03 21.93 25.57
CA VAL A 2 5.08 20.50 25.16
C VAL A 2 3.78 19.74 25.51
N GLU A 3 3.10 20.09 26.61
CA GLU A 3 1.82 19.45 26.99
C GLU A 3 0.66 19.81 26.04
N THR A 4 0.57 21.06 25.58
CA THR A 4 -0.50 21.50 24.68
C THR A 4 -0.40 20.88 23.28
N SER A 5 0.81 20.56 22.81
CA SER A 5 1.00 19.84 21.54
C SER A 5 0.73 18.34 21.65
N PHE A 6 1.01 17.72 22.80
CA PHE A 6 0.76 16.29 23.04
C PHE A 6 -0.74 15.97 23.08
N PHE A 7 -1.54 16.76 23.82
CA PHE A 7 -3.01 16.58 23.86
C PHE A 7 -3.68 16.86 22.50
N GLY A 8 -3.19 17.84 21.73
CA GLY A 8 -3.63 18.08 20.35
C GLY A 8 -3.29 16.93 19.40
N THR A 9 -2.15 16.27 19.61
CA THR A 9 -1.74 15.10 18.82
C THR A 9 -2.61 13.88 19.13
N ILE A 10 -2.90 13.62 20.41
CA ILE A 10 -3.78 12.50 20.84
C ILE A 10 -5.20 12.67 20.30
N SER A 11 -5.78 13.87 20.40
CA SER A 11 -7.13 14.12 19.86
C SER A 11 -7.19 13.94 18.34
N SER A 12 -6.13 14.34 17.62
CA SER A 12 -6.03 14.11 16.18
C SER A 12 -5.90 12.62 15.81
N LEU A 13 -5.14 11.84 16.59
CA LEU A 13 -4.99 10.39 16.42
C LEU A 13 -6.29 9.66 16.70
N GLY A 14 -7.00 10.03 17.77
CA GLY A 14 -8.30 9.48 18.13
C GLY A 14 -9.35 9.70 17.03
N ARG A 15 -9.39 10.91 16.45
CA ARG A 15 -10.27 11.20 15.32
C ARG A 15 -9.91 10.38 14.08
N LYS A 16 -8.62 10.30 13.71
CA LYS A 16 -8.15 9.46 12.59
C LYS A 16 -8.52 7.98 12.81
N LEU A 17 -8.37 7.48 14.03
CA LEU A 17 -8.73 6.10 14.39
C LEU A 17 -10.25 5.87 14.26
N TRP A 18 -11.07 6.82 14.73
CA TRP A 18 -12.51 6.75 14.60
C TRP A 18 -12.98 6.76 13.14
N GLU A 19 -12.43 7.66 12.31
CA GLU A 19 -12.69 7.70 10.87
C GLU A 19 -12.34 6.36 10.19
N ASP A 20 -11.19 5.78 10.54
CA ASP A 20 -10.73 4.50 10.01
C ASP A 20 -11.51 3.28 10.54
N LEU A 21 -12.19 3.38 11.69
CA LEU A 21 -13.01 2.32 12.29
C LEU A 21 -14.44 2.27 11.78
N GLN A 22 -14.86 3.25 10.98
CA GLN A 22 -16.22 3.29 10.44
C GLN A 22 -16.53 2.04 9.59
N PRO A 23 -17.79 1.57 9.56
CA PRO A 23 -18.18 0.42 8.77
C PRO A 23 -17.95 0.69 7.28
N THR A 24 -17.10 -0.13 6.65
CA THR A 24 -16.91 -0.13 5.21
C THR A 24 -17.51 -1.39 4.59
N PRO A 25 -18.00 -1.34 3.34
CA PRO A 25 -18.54 -2.52 2.66
C PRO A 25 -17.53 -3.67 2.66
N GLY A 26 -17.95 -4.86 3.08
CA GLY A 26 -17.12 -6.07 3.14
C GLY A 26 -16.24 -6.23 4.39
N ARG A 27 -16.05 -5.19 5.19
CA ARG A 27 -15.25 -5.26 6.43
C ARG A 27 -15.80 -6.28 7.43
N LEU A 28 -17.11 -6.21 7.70
CA LEU A 28 -17.78 -7.14 8.61
C LEU A 28 -17.61 -8.59 8.17
N ASN A 29 -17.81 -8.89 6.89
CA ASN A 29 -17.61 -10.23 6.36
C ASN A 29 -16.15 -10.70 6.51
N SER A 30 -15.17 -9.83 6.27
CA SER A 30 -13.76 -10.15 6.49
C SER A 30 -13.45 -10.44 7.97
N SER A 31 -13.92 -9.61 8.88
CA SER A 31 -13.70 -9.78 10.31
C SER A 31 -14.36 -11.05 10.85
N LEU A 32 -15.60 -11.35 10.43
CA LEU A 32 -16.29 -12.58 10.82
C LEU A 32 -15.61 -13.85 10.32
N ARG A 33 -15.04 -13.84 9.10
CA ARG A 33 -14.24 -14.97 8.59
C ARG A 33 -12.96 -15.19 9.40
N ILE A 34 -12.33 -14.13 9.89
CA ILE A 34 -11.17 -14.26 10.79
C ILE A 34 -11.62 -14.88 12.11
N VAL A 35 -12.68 -14.35 12.73
CA VAL A 35 -13.26 -14.90 13.97
C VAL A 35 -13.61 -16.38 13.84
N LEU A 36 -14.28 -16.77 12.75
CA LEU A 36 -14.65 -18.16 12.50
C LEU A 36 -13.41 -19.05 12.38
N ALA A 37 -12.40 -18.63 11.61
CA ALA A 37 -11.15 -19.38 11.47
C ALA A 37 -10.42 -19.50 12.83
N THR A 38 -10.39 -18.42 13.60
CA THR A 38 -9.81 -18.38 14.95
C THR A 38 -10.49 -19.36 15.90
N ILE A 39 -11.83 -19.42 15.90
CA ILE A 39 -12.59 -20.34 16.76
C ILE A 39 -12.35 -21.81 16.37
N ILE A 40 -12.42 -22.13 15.07
CA ILE A 40 -12.20 -23.49 14.59
C ILE A 40 -10.76 -23.95 14.92
N ALA A 41 -9.77 -23.11 14.62
CA ALA A 41 -8.38 -23.41 14.91
C ALA A 41 -8.12 -23.57 16.41
N LEU A 42 -8.71 -22.71 17.25
CA LEU A 42 -8.63 -22.82 18.70
C LEU A 42 -9.12 -24.19 19.19
N ILE A 43 -10.31 -24.59 18.76
CA ILE A 43 -10.91 -25.87 19.17
C ILE A 43 -10.01 -27.03 18.75
N LEU A 44 -9.53 -27.05 17.51
CA LEU A 44 -8.63 -28.10 17.02
C LEU A 44 -7.31 -28.15 17.81
N MET A 45 -6.70 -27.00 18.07
CA MET A 45 -5.45 -26.91 18.81
C MET A 45 -5.60 -27.32 20.28
N LEU A 46 -6.72 -26.99 20.92
CA LEU A 46 -7.03 -27.43 22.29
C LEU A 46 -7.31 -28.94 22.35
N VAL A 47 -8.11 -29.47 21.41
CA VAL A 47 -8.44 -30.89 21.34
C VAL A 47 -7.19 -31.75 21.14
N TRP A 48 -6.27 -31.30 20.28
CA TRP A 48 -5.01 -32.00 20.02
C TRP A 48 -3.89 -31.63 20.98
N GLN A 49 -4.15 -30.76 21.97
CA GLN A 49 -3.15 -30.23 22.90
C GLN A 49 -1.86 -29.77 22.18
N MET A 50 -2.04 -29.00 21.10
CA MET A 50 -0.93 -28.47 20.30
C MET A 50 -0.19 -27.37 21.07
N PRO A 51 1.15 -27.44 21.19
CA PRO A 51 1.90 -26.41 21.88
C PRO A 51 1.90 -25.10 21.09
N SER A 52 2.21 -23.99 21.78
CA SER A 52 2.35 -22.65 21.19
C SER A 52 1.11 -22.15 20.43
N ILE A 53 -0.08 -22.42 20.99
CA ILE A 53 -1.39 -22.00 20.43
C ILE A 53 -1.38 -20.52 20.05
N TYR A 54 -0.79 -19.66 20.88
CA TYR A 54 -0.75 -18.22 20.62
C TYR A 54 -0.11 -17.84 19.27
N ILE A 55 0.94 -18.57 18.83
CA ILE A 55 1.59 -18.32 17.53
C ILE A 55 0.67 -18.75 16.40
N GLY A 56 0.06 -19.93 16.52
CA GLY A 56 -0.92 -20.44 15.55
C GLY A 56 -2.09 -19.48 15.36
N MET A 57 -2.66 -19.02 16.46
CA MET A 57 -3.79 -18.08 16.49
C MET A 57 -3.42 -16.72 15.89
N TYR A 58 -2.23 -16.20 16.18
CA TYR A 58 -1.74 -14.98 15.55
C TYR A 58 -1.55 -15.13 14.04
N PHE A 59 -1.06 -16.28 13.57
CA PHE A 59 -0.80 -16.51 12.15
C PHE A 59 -2.07 -16.48 11.28
N ILE A 60 -3.23 -16.79 11.86
CA ILE A 60 -4.55 -16.67 11.19
C ILE A 60 -4.81 -15.24 10.69
N PHE A 61 -4.25 -14.23 11.38
CA PHE A 61 -4.36 -12.81 11.02
C PHE A 61 -3.35 -12.37 9.96
N LEU A 62 -2.27 -13.12 9.76
CA LEU A 62 -1.21 -12.79 8.79
C LEU A 62 -1.50 -13.31 7.37
N ILE A 63 -2.39 -14.28 7.23
CA ILE A 63 -2.73 -14.88 5.94
C ILE A 63 -3.60 -13.91 5.12
N GLY A 64 -3.14 -13.58 3.92
CA GLY A 64 -3.88 -12.71 2.99
C GLY A 64 -5.18 -13.37 2.50
N ARG A 65 -6.31 -12.68 2.62
CA ARG A 65 -7.68 -13.18 2.33
C ARG A 65 -8.35 -12.52 1.13
N ASP A 66 -7.55 -12.15 0.12
CA ASP A 66 -8.08 -11.46 -1.07
C ASP A 66 -8.86 -12.40 -2.01
N SER A 67 -8.47 -13.68 -2.03
CA SER A 67 -9.16 -14.78 -2.71
C SER A 67 -8.64 -16.13 -2.22
N PRO A 68 -9.42 -17.23 -2.34
CA PRO A 68 -8.98 -18.55 -1.89
C PRO A 68 -7.65 -19.02 -2.50
N ALA A 69 -7.41 -18.72 -3.78
CA ALA A 69 -6.17 -19.10 -4.45
C ALA A 69 -4.95 -18.30 -3.97
N ILE A 70 -5.13 -16.99 -3.71
CA ILE A 70 -4.08 -16.16 -3.11
C ILE A 70 -3.82 -16.60 -1.67
N SER A 71 -4.85 -16.91 -0.89
CA SER A 71 -4.72 -17.42 0.47
C SER A 71 -4.00 -18.76 0.52
N PHE A 72 -4.33 -19.68 -0.40
CA PHE A 72 -3.64 -20.96 -0.51
C PHE A 72 -2.16 -20.78 -0.89
N ARG A 73 -1.88 -19.96 -1.92
CA ARG A 73 -0.50 -19.71 -2.36
C ARG A 73 0.33 -19.03 -1.29
N THR A 74 -0.19 -17.98 -0.66
CA THR A 74 0.52 -17.27 0.42
C THR A 74 0.70 -18.17 1.63
N GLY A 75 -0.33 -18.92 2.03
CA GLY A 75 -0.26 -19.92 3.10
C GLY A 75 0.79 -21.00 2.84
N LEU A 76 0.84 -21.58 1.64
CA LEU A 76 1.83 -22.61 1.28
C LEU A 76 3.26 -22.06 1.33
N ILE A 77 3.49 -20.87 0.75
CA ILE A 77 4.81 -20.24 0.76
C ILE A 77 5.22 -19.91 2.21
N SER A 78 4.30 -19.39 3.04
CA SER A 78 4.56 -19.13 4.46
C SER A 78 4.90 -20.41 5.22
N LEU A 79 4.19 -21.51 4.97
CA LEU A 79 4.49 -22.80 5.59
C LEU A 79 5.88 -23.32 5.19
N LEU A 80 6.24 -23.24 3.90
CA LEU A 80 7.59 -23.60 3.44
C LEU A 80 8.67 -22.73 4.09
N THR A 81 8.38 -21.45 4.31
CA THR A 81 9.29 -20.52 4.99
C THR A 81 9.51 -20.90 6.45
N VAL A 82 8.45 -21.32 7.15
CA VAL A 82 8.51 -21.83 8.53
C VAL A 82 9.36 -23.10 8.60
N VAL A 83 9.11 -24.05 7.70
CA VAL A 83 9.89 -25.30 7.60
C VAL A 83 11.37 -24.99 7.37
N ALA A 84 11.68 -24.06 6.47
CA ALA A 84 13.06 -23.63 6.21
C ALA A 84 13.69 -22.95 7.44
N ALA A 85 12.95 -22.13 8.20
CA ALA A 85 13.46 -21.50 9.42
C ALA A 85 13.84 -22.53 10.49
N ILE A 86 12.98 -23.54 10.71
CA ILE A 86 13.21 -24.61 11.68
C ILE A 86 14.36 -25.52 11.22
N ALA A 87 14.44 -25.83 9.93
CA ALA A 87 15.58 -26.60 9.40
C ALA A 87 16.92 -25.88 9.64
N VAL A 88 16.96 -24.55 9.47
CA VAL A 88 18.16 -23.74 9.74
C VAL A 88 18.48 -23.70 11.23
N GLU A 89 17.47 -23.54 12.11
CA GLU A 89 17.66 -23.61 13.56
C GLU A 89 18.25 -24.96 13.99
N LEU A 90 17.65 -26.09 13.58
CA LEU A 90 18.18 -27.41 13.90
C LEU A 90 19.60 -27.62 13.35
N ALA A 91 19.88 -27.14 12.13
CA ALA A 91 21.22 -27.20 11.56
C ALA A 91 22.24 -26.41 12.40
N VAL A 92 21.89 -25.19 12.84
CA VAL A 92 22.75 -24.39 13.72
C VAL A 92 23.03 -25.14 15.01
N VAL A 93 22.00 -25.66 15.67
CA VAL A 93 22.14 -26.37 16.95
C VAL A 93 23.00 -27.63 16.82
N ILE A 94 22.79 -28.42 15.75
CA ILE A 94 23.58 -29.64 15.48
C ILE A 94 25.04 -29.30 15.18
N LEU A 95 25.29 -28.28 14.35
CA LEU A 95 26.64 -27.90 13.95
C LEU A 95 27.43 -27.21 15.07
N SER A 96 26.74 -26.52 15.98
CA SER A 96 27.36 -25.77 17.06
C SER A 96 27.35 -26.50 18.41
N ASP A 97 26.79 -27.71 18.49
CA ASP A 97 26.56 -28.43 19.74
C ASP A 97 25.84 -27.57 20.81
N ASN A 98 24.87 -26.76 20.36
CA ASN A 98 24.16 -25.76 21.17
C ASN A 98 25.06 -24.74 21.92
N ASP A 99 26.26 -24.44 21.39
CA ASP A 99 27.14 -23.43 21.97
C ASP A 99 26.46 -22.03 22.06
N PRO A 100 26.47 -21.37 23.24
CA PRO A 100 25.83 -20.07 23.42
C PRO A 100 26.35 -18.97 22.49
N MET A 101 27.65 -18.94 22.18
CA MET A 101 28.24 -17.91 21.31
C MET A 101 27.85 -18.15 19.84
N ALA A 102 27.79 -19.40 19.42
CA ALA A 102 27.28 -19.77 18.10
C ALA A 102 25.81 -19.37 17.92
N ARG A 103 24.97 -19.44 18.97
CA ARG A 103 23.59 -18.92 18.91
C ARG A 103 23.54 -17.42 18.69
N VAL A 104 24.32 -16.64 19.45
CA VAL A 104 24.42 -15.17 19.24
C VAL A 104 24.83 -14.86 17.80
N LEU A 105 25.86 -15.54 17.30
CA LEU A 105 26.34 -15.37 15.93
C LEU A 105 25.27 -15.75 14.90
N SER A 106 24.54 -16.84 15.14
CA SER A 106 23.46 -17.28 14.26
C SER A 106 22.31 -16.26 14.19
N VAL A 107 21.95 -15.63 15.32
CA VAL A 107 20.97 -14.54 15.37
C VAL A 107 21.44 -13.38 14.51
N ALA A 108 22.72 -12.98 14.63
CA ALA A 108 23.28 -11.90 13.83
C ALA A 108 23.23 -12.21 12.32
N VAL A 109 23.67 -13.40 11.91
CA VAL A 109 23.72 -13.80 10.49
C VAL A 109 22.32 -13.95 9.90
N VAL A 110 21.41 -14.66 10.58
CA VAL A 110 20.06 -14.91 10.07
C VAL A 110 19.25 -13.61 9.99
N THR A 111 19.33 -12.74 10.99
CA THR A 111 18.61 -11.45 10.95
C THR A 111 19.19 -10.50 9.91
N PHE A 112 20.50 -10.56 9.63
CA PHE A 112 21.11 -9.85 8.51
C PHE A 112 20.54 -10.32 7.17
N ILE A 113 20.54 -11.63 6.91
CA ILE A 113 20.00 -12.23 5.69
C ILE A 113 18.50 -11.91 5.56
N ALA A 114 17.74 -12.00 6.64
CA ALA A 114 16.32 -11.63 6.66
C ALA A 114 16.12 -10.17 6.26
N GLY A 115 16.94 -9.25 6.80
CA GLY A 115 16.95 -7.83 6.42
C GLY A 115 17.24 -7.60 4.94
N VAL A 116 18.25 -8.29 4.41
CA VAL A 116 18.59 -8.22 2.97
C VAL A 116 17.45 -8.75 2.11
N LEU A 117 16.85 -9.90 2.46
CA LEU A 117 15.72 -10.48 1.73
C LEU A 117 14.52 -9.53 1.67
N VAL A 118 14.21 -8.86 2.78
CA VAL A 118 13.11 -7.90 2.82
C VAL A 118 13.37 -6.69 1.93
N ALA A 119 14.61 -6.19 1.89
CA ALA A 119 14.96 -5.03 1.07
C ALA A 119 15.22 -5.34 -0.40
N SER A 120 15.42 -6.62 -0.77
CA SER A 120 15.80 -7.05 -2.12
C SER A 120 14.77 -7.91 -2.85
N THR A 121 13.68 -8.34 -2.19
CA THR A 121 12.66 -9.20 -2.81
C THR A 121 11.35 -8.48 -3.03
N ASN A 122 10.58 -8.94 -4.03
CA ASN A 122 9.20 -8.50 -4.25
C ASN A 122 8.20 -9.13 -3.26
N PHE A 123 8.66 -10.00 -2.36
CA PHE A 123 7.86 -10.62 -1.30
C PHE A 123 8.49 -10.42 0.11
N PRO A 124 8.51 -9.18 0.64
CA PRO A 124 9.20 -8.86 1.91
C PRO A 124 8.65 -9.62 3.13
N VAL A 125 7.43 -10.14 3.05
CA VAL A 125 6.81 -10.96 4.10
C VAL A 125 7.60 -12.25 4.38
N LEU A 126 8.34 -12.77 3.39
CA LEU A 126 9.12 -14.00 3.56
C LEU A 126 10.33 -13.80 4.46
N GLY A 127 11.12 -12.75 4.22
CA GLY A 127 12.26 -12.43 5.08
C GLY A 127 11.83 -12.18 6.53
N SER A 128 10.70 -11.50 6.72
CA SER A 128 10.16 -11.25 8.06
C SER A 128 9.59 -12.45 8.78
N THR A 129 8.88 -13.32 8.06
CA THR A 129 8.40 -14.59 8.62
C THR A 129 9.57 -15.50 8.99
N TRP A 130 10.57 -15.62 8.11
CA TRP A 130 11.74 -16.45 8.34
C TRP A 130 12.53 -16.00 9.58
N GLY A 131 12.86 -14.71 9.67
CA GLY A 131 13.56 -14.15 10.83
C GLY A 131 12.75 -14.29 12.13
N LEU A 132 11.43 -14.06 12.08
CA LEU A 132 10.56 -14.18 13.26
C LEU A 132 10.55 -15.61 13.80
N ILE A 133 10.34 -16.60 12.91
CA ILE A 133 10.25 -17.99 13.33
C ILE A 133 11.60 -18.45 13.85
N PHE A 134 12.70 -18.21 13.11
CA PHE A 134 14.05 -18.58 13.53
C PHE A 134 14.40 -18.02 14.91
N CYS A 135 14.24 -16.71 15.13
CA CYS A 135 14.54 -16.09 16.42
C CYS A 135 13.65 -16.61 17.57
N THR A 136 12.43 -17.05 17.26
CA THR A 136 11.54 -17.65 18.26
C THR A 136 12.00 -19.05 18.66
N VAL A 137 12.34 -19.90 17.68
CA VAL A 137 12.74 -21.29 17.96
C VAL A 137 14.15 -21.40 18.53
N ILE A 138 15.11 -20.59 18.04
CA ILE A 138 16.49 -20.62 18.56
C ILE A 138 16.56 -20.18 20.02
N GLY A 139 15.68 -19.25 20.44
CA GLY A 139 15.56 -18.82 21.83
C GLY A 139 15.05 -19.93 22.77
N ASN A 140 14.30 -20.91 22.26
CA ASN A 140 13.85 -22.04 23.09
C ASN A 140 15.00 -22.94 23.54
N TRP A 141 16.11 -22.99 22.78
CA TRP A 141 17.30 -23.77 23.13
C TRP A 141 18.11 -23.21 24.29
N GLU A 142 17.77 -22.00 24.76
CA GLU A 142 18.31 -21.43 26.00
C GLU A 142 17.73 -22.09 27.25
N LYS A 143 16.53 -22.69 27.14
CA LYS A 143 15.91 -23.41 28.25
C LYS A 143 16.69 -24.69 28.52
N HIS A 144 17.02 -24.92 29.78
CA HIS A 144 17.63 -26.18 30.24
C HIS A 144 16.59 -27.30 30.16
N ALA A 145 16.40 -27.85 28.97
CA ALA A 145 15.45 -28.91 28.66
C ALA A 145 16.12 -30.00 27.84
N PRO A 146 15.64 -31.26 27.92
CA PRO A 146 16.18 -32.34 27.10
C PRO A 146 15.97 -32.04 25.61
N ALA A 147 16.99 -32.32 24.79
CA ALA A 147 16.99 -32.03 23.36
C ALA A 147 15.77 -32.61 22.63
N ASP A 148 15.32 -33.81 23.01
CA ASP A 148 14.11 -34.44 22.46
C ASP A 148 12.86 -33.54 22.59
N ARG A 149 12.69 -32.88 23.74
CA ARG A 149 11.54 -31.98 23.98
C ARG A 149 11.64 -30.72 23.12
N LEU A 150 12.85 -30.16 22.97
CA LEU A 150 13.08 -28.94 22.19
C LEU A 150 12.85 -29.19 20.70
N VAL A 151 13.41 -30.27 20.16
CA VAL A 151 13.19 -30.68 18.76
C VAL A 151 11.71 -30.94 18.50
N LYS A 152 11.02 -31.67 19.38
CA LYS A 152 9.57 -31.89 19.27
C LYS A 152 8.80 -30.57 19.31
N GLY A 153 9.21 -29.63 20.16
CA GLY A 153 8.61 -28.29 20.23
C GLY A 153 8.72 -27.54 18.89
N SER A 154 9.91 -27.51 18.29
CA SER A 154 10.12 -26.88 16.98
C SER A 154 9.32 -27.58 15.87
N LEU A 155 9.27 -28.91 15.85
CA LEU A 155 8.47 -29.66 14.86
C LEU A 155 6.96 -29.47 15.03
N TRP A 156 6.47 -29.44 16.28
CA TRP A 156 5.05 -29.16 16.55
C TRP A 156 4.64 -27.77 16.10
N LEU A 157 5.54 -26.78 16.11
CA LEU A 157 5.25 -25.45 15.58
C LEU A 157 4.85 -25.49 14.11
N ILE A 158 5.44 -26.40 13.31
CA ILE A 158 5.04 -26.62 11.91
C ILE A 158 3.60 -27.11 11.85
N ALA A 159 3.24 -28.08 12.70
CA ALA A 159 1.89 -28.64 12.75
C ALA A 159 0.86 -27.59 13.20
N THR A 160 1.16 -26.83 14.27
CA THR A 160 0.30 -25.73 14.77
C THR A 160 0.05 -24.70 13.67
N LEU A 161 1.10 -24.28 12.94
CA LEU A 161 0.96 -23.33 11.84
C LEU A 161 0.25 -23.92 10.62
N ALA A 162 0.47 -25.20 10.31
CA ALA A 162 -0.24 -25.89 9.24
C ALA A 162 -1.75 -25.95 9.51
N VAL A 163 -2.18 -26.19 10.76
CA VAL A 163 -3.59 -26.13 11.15
C VAL A 163 -4.15 -24.73 11.01
N ALA A 164 -3.45 -23.71 11.53
CA ALA A 164 -3.87 -22.31 11.39
C ALA A 164 -4.06 -21.90 9.92
N ILE A 165 -3.11 -22.28 9.07
CA ILE A 165 -3.14 -22.00 7.64
C ILE A 165 -4.27 -22.78 6.95
N GLY A 166 -4.37 -24.09 7.21
CA GLY A 166 -5.40 -24.95 6.63
C GLY A 166 -6.81 -24.48 6.95
N VAL A 167 -7.09 -24.16 8.22
CA VAL A 167 -8.40 -23.62 8.64
C VAL A 167 -8.67 -22.26 8.01
N SER A 168 -7.68 -21.37 7.93
CA SER A 168 -7.85 -20.06 7.31
C SER A 168 -8.18 -20.16 5.82
N VAL A 169 -7.47 -21.03 5.09
CA VAL A 169 -7.72 -21.31 3.68
C VAL A 169 -9.09 -21.97 3.49
N LEU A 170 -9.47 -22.91 4.37
CA LEU A 170 -10.77 -23.57 4.32
C LEU A 170 -11.93 -22.58 4.51
N VAL A 171 -11.85 -21.74 5.55
CA VAL A 171 -12.87 -20.70 5.80
C VAL A 171 -12.93 -19.71 4.63
N GLU A 172 -11.79 -19.34 4.07
CA GLU A 172 -11.75 -18.48 2.88
C GLU A 172 -12.35 -19.18 1.65
N TYR A 173 -12.12 -20.47 1.46
CA TYR A 173 -12.70 -21.23 0.37
C TYR A 173 -14.24 -21.34 0.50
N LEU A 174 -14.73 -21.55 1.72
CA LEU A 174 -16.16 -21.71 2.02
C LEU A 174 -16.92 -20.38 1.99
N PHE A 175 -16.38 -19.34 2.61
CA PHE A 175 -17.08 -18.08 2.87
C PHE A 175 -16.45 -16.86 2.19
N GLY A 176 -15.30 -17.04 1.53
CA GLY A 176 -14.62 -15.97 0.82
C GLY A 176 -15.47 -15.37 -0.27
N ASP A 177 -15.19 -14.12 -0.60
CA ASP A 177 -15.99 -13.35 -1.55
C ASP A 177 -15.81 -13.95 -2.95
N ARG A 178 -16.78 -14.76 -3.38
CA ARG A 178 -16.74 -15.56 -4.63
C ARG A 178 -17.02 -14.75 -5.88
N ASP A 179 -17.36 -13.47 -5.73
CA ASP A 179 -17.87 -12.66 -6.82
C ASP A 179 -16.92 -11.50 -7.18
N PRO A 180 -15.84 -11.79 -7.93
CA PRO A 180 -14.98 -10.75 -8.49
C PRO A 180 -15.75 -9.75 -9.37
N ALA A 181 -16.91 -10.13 -9.93
CA ALA A 181 -17.76 -9.23 -10.71
C ALA A 181 -18.39 -8.14 -9.83
N LYS A 182 -18.88 -8.46 -8.62
CA LYS A 182 -19.33 -7.46 -7.64
C LYS A 182 -18.23 -6.49 -7.23
N LYS A 183 -17.00 -6.97 -7.02
CA LYS A 183 -15.85 -6.11 -6.71
C LYS A 183 -15.52 -5.18 -7.88
N LEU A 184 -15.55 -5.69 -9.11
CA LEU A 184 -15.35 -4.89 -10.31
C LEU A 184 -16.46 -3.82 -10.46
N GLU A 185 -17.71 -4.20 -10.23
CA GLU A 185 -18.86 -3.30 -10.27
C GLU A 185 -18.76 -2.20 -9.20
N ALA A 186 -18.36 -2.54 -7.98
CA ALA A 186 -18.12 -1.57 -6.91
C ALA A 186 -17.01 -0.57 -7.28
N GLN A 187 -15.89 -1.05 -7.83
CA GLN A 187 -14.78 -0.22 -8.30
C GLN A 187 -15.19 0.72 -9.44
N ARG A 188 -16.08 0.26 -10.33
CA ARG A 188 -16.69 1.07 -11.39
C ARG A 188 -17.60 2.16 -10.81
N LYS A 189 -18.51 1.80 -9.90
CA LYS A 189 -19.44 2.74 -9.22
C LYS A 189 -18.69 3.85 -8.49
N ILE A 190 -17.64 3.52 -7.74
CA ILE A 190 -16.82 4.50 -7.01
C ILE A 190 -16.21 5.54 -7.96
N ARG A 191 -15.74 5.12 -9.14
CA ARG A 191 -15.17 6.03 -10.14
C ARG A 191 -16.21 6.96 -10.75
N TYR A 192 -17.37 6.44 -11.15
CA TYR A 192 -18.46 7.29 -11.67
C TYR A 192 -19.02 8.24 -10.61
N GLN A 193 -19.14 7.80 -9.35
CA GLN A 193 -19.54 8.68 -8.23
C GLN A 193 -18.52 9.80 -7.98
N ALA A 194 -17.22 9.52 -8.11
CA ALA A 194 -16.19 10.55 -7.98
C ALA A 194 -16.29 11.58 -9.12
N LEU A 195 -16.47 11.13 -10.36
CA LEU A 195 -16.68 12.00 -11.52
C LEU A 195 -17.95 12.85 -11.35
N GLU A 196 -19.07 12.23 -10.98
CA GLU A 196 -20.35 12.90 -10.76
C GLU A 196 -20.25 14.01 -9.70
N LYS A 197 -19.62 13.73 -8.56
CA LYS A 197 -19.39 14.73 -7.51
C LYS A 197 -18.53 15.89 -7.98
N MET A 198 -17.44 15.59 -8.71
CA MET A 198 -16.55 16.61 -9.27
C MET A 198 -17.31 17.53 -10.23
N PHE A 199 -17.95 16.98 -11.25
CA PHE A 199 -18.67 17.78 -12.25
C PHE A 199 -19.91 18.49 -11.69
N THR A 200 -20.56 17.92 -10.66
CA THR A 200 -21.65 18.61 -9.94
C THR A 200 -21.15 19.87 -9.22
N ALA A 201 -19.97 19.83 -8.59
CA ALA A 201 -19.37 21.00 -7.95
C ALA A 201 -19.07 22.12 -8.97
N TYR A 202 -18.66 21.78 -10.19
CA TYR A 202 -18.53 22.75 -11.28
C TYR A 202 -19.89 23.28 -11.73
N ALA A 203 -20.88 22.41 -11.94
CA ALA A 203 -22.22 22.79 -12.40
C ALA A 203 -22.94 23.75 -11.43
N GLN A 204 -22.75 23.56 -10.13
CA GLN A 204 -23.35 24.40 -9.08
C GLN A 204 -22.63 25.74 -8.86
N GLY A 205 -21.54 26.01 -9.59
CA GLY A 205 -20.77 27.24 -9.35
C GLY A 205 -20.00 27.22 -8.02
N GLY A 206 -19.61 26.04 -7.52
CA GLY A 206 -18.90 25.89 -6.25
C GLY A 206 -17.60 26.68 -6.20
N THR A 207 -17.14 27.04 -5.00
CA THR A 207 -15.90 27.82 -4.84
C THR A 207 -14.68 27.06 -5.41
N PRO A 208 -13.59 27.75 -5.77
CA PRO A 208 -12.36 27.09 -6.23
C PRO A 208 -11.88 25.99 -5.27
N GLU A 209 -12.01 26.20 -3.95
CA GLU A 209 -11.64 25.22 -2.93
C GLU A 209 -12.55 23.99 -2.95
N GLN A 210 -13.86 24.17 -3.13
CA GLN A 210 -14.82 23.07 -3.23
C GLN A 210 -14.58 22.22 -4.49
N ARG A 211 -14.31 22.88 -5.62
CA ARG A 211 -13.97 22.20 -6.89
C ARG A 211 -12.69 21.41 -6.76
N TYR A 212 -11.66 22.02 -6.19
CA TYR A 212 -10.38 21.37 -5.92
C TYR A 212 -10.55 20.17 -4.98
N ALA A 213 -11.31 20.31 -3.90
CA ALA A 213 -11.61 19.22 -2.98
C ALA A 213 -12.34 18.05 -3.67
N ALA A 214 -13.26 18.34 -4.59
CA ALA A 214 -13.99 17.35 -5.36
C ALA A 214 -13.14 16.68 -6.47
N ALA A 215 -12.09 17.33 -6.96
CA ALA A 215 -11.15 16.77 -7.95
C ALA A 215 -10.14 15.78 -7.33
N ILE A 216 -9.85 15.90 -6.03
CA ILE A 216 -8.88 15.02 -5.34
C ILE A 216 -9.24 13.53 -5.46
N PRO A 217 -10.48 13.08 -5.18
CA PRO A 217 -10.86 11.68 -5.36
C PRO A 217 -10.69 11.16 -6.80
N VAL A 218 -11.01 11.99 -7.80
CA VAL A 218 -10.86 11.64 -9.22
C VAL A 218 -9.39 11.42 -9.56
N SER A 219 -8.52 12.36 -9.17
CA SER A 219 -7.06 12.25 -9.35
C SER A 219 -6.49 11.00 -8.65
N ARG A 220 -6.92 10.72 -7.42
CA ARG A 220 -6.50 9.50 -6.69
C ARG A 220 -6.87 8.21 -7.42
N LEU A 221 -8.07 8.14 -7.97
CA LEU A 221 -8.56 6.96 -8.69
C LEU A 221 -7.93 6.85 -10.10
N ALA A 222 -7.57 7.97 -10.74
CA ALA A 222 -6.81 8.00 -11.99
C ALA A 222 -5.39 7.46 -11.80
N ILE A 223 -4.73 7.86 -10.70
CA ILE A 223 -3.41 7.36 -10.25
C ILE A 223 -3.44 5.86 -9.99
N ALA A 224 -4.51 5.33 -9.38
CA ALA A 224 -4.66 3.90 -9.13
C ALA A 224 -4.80 3.06 -10.42
N GLY A 225 -5.13 3.69 -11.56
CA GLY A 225 -5.16 3.02 -12.85
C GLY A 225 -6.34 2.08 -13.07
N SER A 226 -6.24 1.32 -14.17
CA SER A 226 -7.13 0.22 -14.54
C SER A 226 -6.60 -1.16 -14.16
N THR A 227 -5.31 -1.29 -13.80
CA THR A 227 -4.64 -2.59 -13.56
C THR A 227 -5.41 -3.48 -12.60
N GLY A 228 -5.80 -2.97 -11.42
CA GLY A 228 -6.58 -3.75 -10.45
C GLY A 228 -7.97 -4.15 -10.96
N MET A 229 -8.62 -3.32 -11.78
CA MET A 229 -9.91 -3.67 -12.42
C MET A 229 -9.71 -4.70 -13.53
N LEU A 230 -8.62 -4.62 -14.29
CA LEU A 230 -8.25 -5.59 -15.32
C LEU A 230 -7.85 -6.94 -14.72
N GLU A 231 -7.18 -6.97 -13.57
CA GLU A 231 -6.92 -8.20 -12.81
C GLU A 231 -8.22 -8.85 -12.32
N LEU A 232 -9.17 -8.05 -11.83
CA LEU A 232 -10.50 -8.56 -11.46
C LEU A 232 -11.24 -9.13 -12.68
N TYR A 233 -11.17 -8.44 -13.83
CA TYR A 233 -11.74 -8.92 -15.09
C TYR A 233 -11.08 -10.22 -15.57
N ASN A 234 -9.75 -10.29 -15.60
CA ASN A 234 -9.02 -11.49 -16.02
C ASN A 234 -9.34 -12.68 -15.09
N LYS A 235 -9.44 -12.46 -13.78
CA LYS A 235 -9.87 -13.50 -12.82
C LYS A 235 -11.28 -14.04 -13.10
N ILE A 236 -12.17 -13.22 -13.66
CA ILE A 236 -13.51 -13.63 -14.08
C ILE A 236 -13.43 -14.45 -15.36
N ALA A 237 -12.72 -13.91 -16.37
CA ALA A 237 -12.56 -14.54 -17.68
C ALA A 237 -11.82 -15.90 -17.62
N GLU A 238 -10.78 -16.02 -16.79
CA GLU A 238 -9.98 -17.24 -16.63
C GLU A 238 -10.72 -18.37 -15.90
N ARG A 239 -11.71 -18.06 -15.07
CA ARG A 239 -12.35 -19.04 -14.18
C ARG A 239 -13.68 -19.59 -14.67
N ASP A 240 -14.18 -19.11 -15.81
CA ASP A 240 -15.50 -19.46 -16.36
C ASP A 240 -16.60 -19.44 -15.28
N LEU A 241 -16.44 -18.54 -14.29
CA LEU A 241 -17.33 -18.43 -13.13
C LEU A 241 -18.65 -17.88 -13.62
N ASP A 242 -19.74 -18.59 -13.34
CA ASP A 242 -21.13 -18.30 -13.72
C ASP A 242 -21.39 -16.79 -13.72
N THR A 243 -21.24 -16.22 -14.92
CA THR A 243 -21.22 -14.78 -15.13
C THR A 243 -22.65 -14.30 -15.10
N GLY A 244 -23.07 -13.79 -13.94
CA GLY A 244 -24.20 -12.88 -13.86
C GLY A 244 -23.88 -11.57 -14.60
N THR A 245 -23.91 -11.60 -15.93
CA THR A 245 -24.01 -10.45 -16.85
C THR A 245 -22.85 -9.43 -16.86
N LEU A 246 -21.60 -9.84 -17.09
CA LEU A 246 -20.60 -8.88 -17.58
C LEU A 246 -20.76 -8.72 -19.10
N PRO A 247 -21.14 -7.53 -19.59
CA PRO A 247 -21.41 -7.34 -21.00
C PRO A 247 -20.15 -7.56 -21.86
N PRO A 248 -20.34 -8.00 -23.11
CA PRO A 248 -19.27 -8.07 -24.09
C PRO A 248 -18.57 -6.70 -24.20
N GLY A 249 -17.23 -6.68 -24.25
CA GLY A 249 -16.46 -5.42 -24.28
C GLY A 249 -16.20 -4.76 -22.91
N THR A 250 -16.47 -5.45 -21.79
CA THR A 250 -16.15 -4.97 -20.43
C THR A 250 -14.71 -4.47 -20.29
N ARG A 251 -13.73 -5.22 -20.82
CA ARG A 251 -12.31 -4.83 -20.79
C ARG A 251 -12.08 -3.45 -21.43
N LEU A 252 -12.69 -3.19 -22.58
CA LEU A 252 -12.57 -1.91 -23.26
C LEU A 252 -13.23 -0.79 -22.47
N ARG A 253 -14.42 -1.02 -21.89
CA ARG A 253 -15.12 -0.05 -21.03
C ARG A 253 -14.31 0.30 -19.78
N VAL A 254 -13.60 -0.67 -19.18
CA VAL A 254 -12.69 -0.42 -18.06
C VAL A 254 -11.53 0.50 -18.48
N THR A 255 -10.96 0.27 -19.66
CA THR A 255 -9.90 1.13 -20.21
C THR A 255 -10.41 2.54 -20.55
N MET A 256 -11.58 2.65 -21.18
CA MET A 256 -12.22 3.94 -21.48
C MET A 256 -12.58 4.70 -20.20
N LEU A 257 -13.10 4.04 -19.17
CA LEU A 257 -13.33 4.67 -17.88
C LEU A 257 -12.02 5.20 -17.29
N ALA A 258 -10.93 4.43 -17.36
CA ALA A 258 -9.63 4.92 -16.91
C ALA A 258 -9.14 6.13 -17.71
N GLN A 259 -9.42 6.19 -19.02
CA GLN A 259 -9.15 7.37 -19.85
C GLN A 259 -9.99 8.57 -19.41
N ILE A 260 -11.30 8.41 -19.22
CA ILE A 260 -12.19 9.47 -18.71
C ILE A 260 -11.69 10.00 -17.37
N MET A 261 -11.28 9.10 -16.46
CA MET A 261 -10.71 9.47 -15.17
C MET A 261 -9.43 10.30 -15.31
N ASN A 262 -8.54 9.96 -16.25
CA ASN A 262 -7.29 10.69 -16.47
C ASN A 262 -7.56 12.10 -17.00
N VAL A 263 -8.40 12.23 -18.04
CA VAL A 263 -8.72 13.54 -18.62
C VAL A 263 -9.51 14.40 -17.63
N SER A 264 -10.43 13.79 -16.86
CA SER A 264 -11.19 14.50 -15.82
C SER A 264 -10.29 14.95 -14.66
N ALA A 265 -9.28 14.15 -14.28
CA ALA A 265 -8.30 14.55 -13.29
C ALA A 265 -7.45 15.73 -13.77
N ALA A 266 -7.04 15.74 -15.06
CA ALA A 266 -6.37 16.87 -15.66
C ALA A 266 -7.28 18.11 -15.64
N PHE A 267 -8.52 18.00 -16.12
CA PHE A 267 -9.51 19.09 -16.11
C PHE A 267 -9.74 19.66 -14.70
N GLY A 268 -10.03 18.81 -13.71
CA GLY A 268 -10.39 19.24 -12.36
C GLY A 268 -9.24 19.92 -11.60
N LEU A 269 -7.99 19.64 -11.95
CA LEU A 269 -6.80 20.22 -11.30
C LEU A 269 -6.19 21.39 -12.09
N GLN A 270 -6.48 21.50 -13.40
CA GLN A 270 -5.85 22.48 -14.29
C GLN A 270 -6.81 23.59 -14.74
N ASN A 271 -8.13 23.40 -14.62
CA ASN A 271 -9.08 24.41 -15.08
C ASN A 271 -9.03 25.67 -14.20
N THR A 272 -8.30 26.69 -14.69
CA THR A 272 -8.25 28.07 -14.16
C THR A 272 -9.25 28.99 -14.86
N GLY A 273 -10.08 28.45 -15.76
CA GLY A 273 -10.98 29.21 -16.62
C GLY A 273 -12.01 30.02 -15.85
N LYS A 274 -12.40 31.18 -16.43
CA LYS A 274 -13.52 31.98 -15.94
C LYS A 274 -14.78 31.11 -15.92
N ASP A 275 -15.46 31.14 -14.79
CA ASP A 275 -16.69 30.38 -14.55
C ASP A 275 -17.80 30.87 -15.50
N SER A 276 -17.90 30.25 -16.67
CA SER A 276 -18.88 30.63 -17.70
C SER A 276 -20.18 29.85 -17.50
N PRO A 277 -21.35 30.45 -17.80
CA PRO A 277 -22.63 29.76 -17.75
C PRO A 277 -22.64 28.48 -18.62
N GLU A 278 -21.90 28.50 -19.74
CA GLU A 278 -21.78 27.36 -20.66
C GLU A 278 -20.93 26.23 -20.05
N LEU A 279 -19.82 26.56 -19.38
CA LEU A 279 -19.02 25.57 -18.66
C LEU A 279 -19.85 24.85 -17.59
N ARG A 280 -20.63 25.59 -16.80
CA ARG A 280 -21.51 25.03 -15.77
C ARG A 280 -22.55 24.09 -16.38
N ARG A 281 -23.15 24.49 -17.50
CA ARG A 281 -24.13 23.68 -18.24
C ARG A 281 -23.53 22.37 -18.73
N ARG A 282 -22.37 22.43 -19.39
CA ARG A 282 -21.64 21.25 -19.90
C ARG A 282 -21.23 20.29 -18.77
N CYS A 283 -20.65 20.81 -17.68
CA CYS A 283 -20.35 20.03 -16.49
C CYS A 283 -21.61 19.37 -15.89
N GLY A 284 -22.74 20.07 -15.87
CA GLY A 284 -24.02 19.51 -15.43
C GLY A 284 -24.47 18.31 -16.26
N ILE A 285 -24.29 18.37 -17.59
CA ILE A 285 -24.60 17.26 -18.51
C ILE A 285 -23.69 16.06 -18.22
N ILE A 286 -22.38 16.28 -18.06
CA ILE A 286 -21.40 15.22 -17.75
C ILE A 286 -21.72 14.56 -16.40
N ALA A 287 -22.07 15.36 -15.38
CA ALA A 287 -22.46 14.85 -14.07
C ALA A 287 -23.69 13.94 -14.16
N GLU A 288 -24.69 14.35 -14.94
CA GLU A 288 -25.92 13.58 -15.18
C GLU A 288 -25.62 12.26 -15.91
N GLN A 289 -24.80 12.29 -16.97
CA GLN A 289 -24.37 11.10 -17.70
C GLN A 289 -23.57 10.13 -16.81
N CYS A 290 -22.67 10.65 -15.96
CA CYS A 290 -21.95 9.83 -14.98
C CYS A 290 -22.92 9.19 -13.98
N ARG A 291 -23.95 9.92 -13.54
CA ARG A 291 -24.98 9.43 -12.63
C ARG A 291 -25.79 8.29 -13.24
N GLU A 292 -26.17 8.40 -14.52
CA GLU A 292 -26.88 7.36 -15.27
C GLU A 292 -26.05 6.06 -15.41
N LEU A 293 -24.72 6.18 -15.48
CA LEU A 293 -23.79 5.03 -15.59
C LEU A 293 -23.50 4.31 -14.26
N ILE A 294 -23.86 4.90 -13.10
CA ILE A 294 -23.67 4.27 -11.78
C ILE A 294 -24.48 2.96 -11.68
N PRO A 295 -25.81 2.94 -11.92
CA PRO A 295 -26.61 1.72 -11.76
C PRO A 295 -26.44 0.71 -12.90
N VAL A 296 -26.11 1.14 -14.13
CA VAL A 296 -26.17 0.27 -15.32
C VAL A 296 -24.78 0.03 -15.93
N PHE A 297 -24.48 -1.20 -16.36
CA PHE A 297 -23.21 -1.54 -17.01
C PHE A 297 -23.18 -1.16 -18.51
N VAL A 298 -24.31 -1.33 -19.21
CA VAL A 298 -24.51 -0.88 -20.60
C VAL A 298 -25.60 0.20 -20.60
N PRO A 299 -25.29 1.44 -21.00
CA PRO A 299 -26.31 2.47 -21.11
C PRO A 299 -27.34 2.11 -22.19
N THR A 300 -28.64 2.31 -21.92
CA THR A 300 -29.69 2.17 -22.94
C THR A 300 -29.59 3.35 -23.92
N ILE A 301 -29.42 3.04 -25.21
CA ILE A 301 -29.03 3.97 -26.31
C ILE A 301 -30.04 5.12 -26.55
N GLU A 302 -31.25 5.06 -25.99
CA GLU A 302 -32.40 5.84 -26.45
C GLU A 302 -32.39 7.35 -26.16
N LYS A 303 -31.49 7.88 -25.32
CA LYS A 303 -31.42 9.33 -25.09
C LYS A 303 -29.98 9.83 -25.04
N ARG A 304 -29.73 10.92 -25.80
CA ARG A 304 -28.56 11.83 -25.78
C ARG A 304 -27.54 11.65 -26.93
N LEU A 305 -28.01 11.70 -28.18
CA LEU A 305 -27.24 12.37 -29.24
C LEU A 305 -27.33 13.89 -29.00
N ARG A 306 -26.30 14.49 -28.39
CA ARG A 306 -26.16 15.95 -28.36
C ARG A 306 -24.73 16.37 -28.66
N PHE A 307 -24.62 17.01 -29.83
CA PHE A 307 -23.57 17.88 -30.39
C PHE A 307 -22.10 17.54 -30.10
N MET A 308 -21.37 17.17 -31.16
CA MET A 308 -19.91 17.13 -31.20
C MET A 308 -19.35 18.50 -31.55
N PRO A 309 -18.28 18.96 -30.89
CA PRO A 309 -17.23 19.69 -31.58
C PRO A 309 -16.45 18.68 -32.46
N GLU A 310 -16.38 18.92 -33.78
CA GLU A 310 -15.65 18.03 -34.71
C GLU A 310 -14.16 17.90 -34.34
N ASN A 311 -13.61 18.90 -33.63
CA ASN A 311 -12.26 18.97 -33.10
C ASN A 311 -12.28 19.05 -31.56
N SER A 312 -11.81 18.01 -30.86
CA SER A 312 -11.59 18.06 -29.42
C SER A 312 -10.35 18.89 -29.11
N VAL A 313 -10.55 20.15 -28.72
CA VAL A 313 -9.46 21.09 -28.45
C VAL A 313 -9.20 21.18 -26.94
N THR A 314 -10.27 21.22 -26.15
CA THR A 314 -10.18 21.47 -24.71
C THR A 314 -10.19 20.18 -23.89
N LEU A 315 -9.70 20.23 -22.65
CA LEU A 315 -9.79 19.10 -21.72
C LEU A 315 -11.24 18.66 -21.50
N LEU A 316 -12.18 19.60 -21.48
CA LEU A 316 -13.60 19.29 -21.35
C LEU A 316 -14.15 18.59 -22.61
N ASP A 317 -13.77 19.04 -23.81
CA ASP A 317 -14.14 18.36 -25.06
C ASP A 317 -13.61 16.93 -25.09
N ARG A 318 -12.40 16.69 -24.56
CA ARG A 318 -11.83 15.35 -24.44
C ARG A 318 -12.60 14.47 -23.45
N VAL A 319 -13.06 15.02 -22.32
CA VAL A 319 -13.94 14.29 -21.39
C VAL A 319 -15.25 13.92 -22.09
N GLU A 320 -15.88 14.88 -22.76
CA GLU A 320 -17.13 14.66 -23.48
C GLU A 320 -16.96 13.64 -24.61
N ALA A 321 -15.88 13.73 -25.39
CA ALA A 321 -15.57 12.79 -26.45
C ALA A 321 -15.33 11.37 -25.91
N ALA A 322 -14.57 11.21 -24.83
CA ALA A 322 -14.29 9.91 -24.23
C ALA A 322 -15.56 9.30 -23.58
N LEU A 323 -16.37 10.12 -22.92
CA LEU A 323 -17.65 9.70 -22.36
C LEU A 323 -18.63 9.33 -23.46
N HIS A 324 -18.68 10.11 -24.54
CA HIS A 324 -19.51 9.82 -25.71
C HIS A 324 -19.09 8.51 -26.37
N ALA A 325 -17.80 8.27 -26.58
CA ALA A 325 -17.28 7.00 -27.13
C ALA A 325 -17.66 5.79 -26.26
N LEU A 326 -17.67 5.96 -24.93
CA LEU A 326 -18.12 4.92 -24.01
C LEU A 326 -19.64 4.67 -24.11
N LEU A 327 -20.44 5.73 -24.28
CA LEU A 327 -21.89 5.66 -24.41
C LEU A 327 -22.35 5.10 -25.76
N THR A 328 -21.63 5.39 -26.86
CA THR A 328 -21.95 4.95 -28.22
C THR A 328 -21.32 3.62 -28.61
N MET A 329 -20.50 3.03 -27.73
CA MET A 329 -19.89 1.74 -27.96
C MET A 329 -20.98 0.67 -28.21
N PRO A 330 -20.99 0.00 -29.38
CA PRO A 330 -21.99 -1.02 -29.68
C PRO A 330 -21.95 -2.16 -28.66
N SER A 331 -23.12 -2.63 -28.24
CA SER A 331 -23.29 -3.82 -27.39
C SER A 331 -22.59 -5.05 -27.98
N ASP A 332 -22.57 -5.14 -29.31
CA ASP A 332 -22.13 -6.30 -30.10
C ASP A 332 -20.73 -6.15 -30.72
N ALA A 333 -19.99 -5.07 -30.43
CA ALA A 333 -18.61 -4.85 -30.92
C ALA A 333 -17.59 -5.89 -30.37
N ALA A 334 -18.06 -6.89 -29.63
CA ALA A 334 -17.28 -7.97 -29.06
C ALA A 334 -16.82 -9.03 -30.06
N GLU A 335 -17.45 -9.15 -31.23
CA GLU A 335 -16.99 -10.13 -32.23
C GLU A 335 -15.71 -9.70 -32.96
N MET A 336 -15.46 -8.39 -33.12
CA MET A 336 -14.26 -7.89 -33.80
C MET A 336 -13.01 -7.83 -32.90
N GLY A 337 -13.16 -7.87 -31.57
CA GLY A 337 -12.05 -7.71 -30.62
C GLY A 337 -11.61 -8.97 -29.88
N ASN A 338 -12.40 -10.06 -29.94
CA ASN A 338 -12.12 -11.30 -29.19
C ASN A 338 -10.95 -12.12 -29.74
N LYS A 339 -10.43 -11.81 -30.94
CA LYS A 339 -9.31 -12.56 -31.54
C LYS A 339 -7.92 -11.94 -31.35
N GLU A 340 -7.79 -10.67 -30.98
CA GLU A 340 -6.47 -10.05 -30.79
C GLU A 340 -6.43 -8.99 -29.68
N LEU A 341 -6.79 -9.37 -28.46
CA LEU A 341 -6.25 -8.72 -27.28
C LEU A 341 -5.78 -9.81 -26.33
N VAL A 342 -4.74 -10.52 -26.75
CA VAL A 342 -3.96 -11.45 -25.94
C VAL A 342 -3.81 -10.84 -24.55
N ALA A 343 -4.29 -11.58 -23.54
CA ALA A 343 -4.06 -11.23 -22.15
C ALA A 343 -2.58 -10.89 -22.02
N MET A 344 -2.27 -9.64 -21.64
CA MET A 344 -0.88 -9.28 -21.37
C MET A 344 -0.35 -10.35 -20.44
N PRO A 345 0.72 -11.09 -20.80
CA PRO A 345 1.31 -12.02 -19.86
C PRO A 345 1.67 -11.18 -18.65
N VAL A 346 1.00 -11.46 -17.53
CA VAL A 346 1.36 -10.89 -16.23
C VAL A 346 2.83 -11.26 -16.06
N ARG A 347 3.71 -10.31 -16.35
CA ARG A 347 5.16 -10.54 -16.29
C ARG A 347 5.40 -10.92 -14.84
N LYS A 348 5.69 -12.20 -14.59
CA LYS A 348 5.91 -12.72 -13.24
C LYS A 348 6.95 -11.81 -12.60
N ALA A 349 6.55 -11.05 -11.58
CA ALA A 349 7.49 -10.18 -10.88
C ALA A 349 8.65 -11.07 -10.43
N PRO A 350 9.90 -10.76 -10.82
CA PRO A 350 11.04 -11.58 -10.44
C PRO A 350 11.11 -11.65 -8.92
N PHE A 351 11.51 -12.79 -8.35
CA PHE A 351 11.55 -12.95 -6.89
C PHE A 351 12.49 -11.93 -6.26
N PHE A 352 13.68 -11.79 -6.84
CA PHE A 352 14.65 -10.74 -6.51
C PHE A 352 14.47 -9.55 -7.44
N ILE A 353 14.60 -8.36 -6.88
CA ILE A 353 14.73 -7.13 -7.64
C ILE A 353 16.16 -7.11 -8.23
N PRO A 354 16.34 -6.94 -9.55
CA PRO A 354 17.65 -6.87 -10.17
C PRO A 354 18.56 -5.85 -9.46
N ASP A 355 19.82 -6.22 -9.20
CA ASP A 355 20.84 -5.44 -8.51
C ASP A 355 20.53 -4.96 -7.07
N ALA A 356 19.40 -5.38 -6.48
CA ALA A 356 19.01 -4.91 -5.15
C ALA A 356 19.81 -5.56 -4.02
N VAL A 357 20.28 -6.80 -4.19
CA VAL A 357 21.00 -7.56 -3.14
C VAL A 357 22.37 -6.95 -2.85
N GLY A 358 23.10 -6.52 -3.88
CA GLY A 358 24.45 -5.96 -3.76
C GLY A 358 24.50 -4.47 -3.43
N ARG A 359 23.35 -3.78 -3.38
CA ARG A 359 23.31 -2.34 -3.13
C ARG A 359 23.72 -2.02 -1.69
N ASN A 360 24.61 -1.06 -1.51
CA ASN A 360 25.10 -0.63 -0.18
C ASN A 360 23.97 -0.29 0.80
N ASP A 361 22.87 0.34 0.32
CA ASP A 361 21.71 0.66 1.15
C ASP A 361 21.01 -0.59 1.71
N THR A 362 20.91 -1.65 0.89
CA THR A 362 20.30 -2.93 1.25
C THR A 362 21.14 -3.64 2.30
N LEU A 363 22.46 -3.68 2.10
CA LEU A 363 23.40 -4.29 3.04
C LEU A 363 23.47 -3.51 4.36
N ALA A 364 23.52 -2.17 4.31
CA ALA A 364 23.50 -1.32 5.49
C ALA A 364 22.19 -1.49 6.28
N PHE A 365 21.06 -1.62 5.60
CA PHE A 365 19.78 -1.91 6.24
C PHE A 365 19.78 -3.26 6.96
N GLY A 366 20.22 -4.33 6.29
CA GLY A 366 20.35 -5.65 6.91
C GLY A 366 21.28 -5.63 8.13
N LEU A 367 22.40 -4.89 8.05
CA LEU A 367 23.36 -4.76 9.14
C LEU A 367 22.76 -4.04 10.37
N LYS A 368 21.95 -2.99 10.16
CA LYS A 368 21.27 -2.29 11.26
C LYS A 368 20.28 -3.20 11.98
N ILE A 369 19.48 -3.96 11.23
CA ILE A 369 18.53 -4.91 11.80
C ILE A 369 19.24 -5.99 12.60
N SER A 370 20.32 -6.54 12.03
CA SER A 370 21.17 -7.52 12.70
C SER A 370 21.77 -6.97 14.00
N LEU A 371 22.30 -5.75 13.97
CA LEU A 371 22.85 -5.09 15.14
C LEU A 371 21.78 -4.89 16.23
N CYS A 372 20.60 -4.40 15.88
CA CYS A 372 19.48 -4.24 16.83
C CYS A 372 19.05 -5.57 17.45
N ALA A 373 18.91 -6.62 16.62
CA ALA A 373 18.45 -7.93 17.07
C ALA A 373 19.49 -8.57 17.99
N THR A 374 20.76 -8.51 17.61
CA THR A 374 21.88 -9.02 18.41
C THR A 374 22.02 -8.26 19.73
N LEU A 375 21.89 -6.93 19.71
CA LEU A 375 21.93 -6.13 20.94
C LEU A 375 20.77 -6.50 21.88
N CYS A 376 19.54 -6.61 21.37
CA CYS A 376 18.40 -7.07 22.16
C CYS A 376 18.64 -8.47 22.74
N TYR A 377 19.18 -9.38 21.91
CA TYR A 377 19.48 -10.75 22.29
C TYR A 377 20.51 -10.84 23.43
N VAL A 378 21.60 -10.10 23.32
CA VAL A 378 22.64 -10.02 24.35
C VAL A 378 22.10 -9.37 25.62
N LEU A 379 21.32 -8.29 25.51
CA LEU A 379 20.81 -7.56 26.66
C LEU A 379 19.86 -8.40 27.52
N TYR A 380 18.88 -9.09 26.93
CA TYR A 380 17.95 -9.87 27.75
C TYR A 380 18.62 -11.09 28.40
N ASN A 381 19.61 -11.70 27.71
CA ASN A 381 20.42 -12.76 28.27
C ASN A 381 21.34 -12.25 29.40
N ALA A 382 21.94 -11.07 29.23
CA ALA A 382 22.79 -10.45 30.26
C ALA A 382 22.01 -10.06 31.51
N VAL A 383 20.76 -9.60 31.36
CA VAL A 383 19.84 -9.30 32.46
C VAL A 383 19.23 -10.57 33.07
N ASN A 384 19.42 -11.72 32.42
CA ASN A 384 18.82 -13.01 32.79
C ASN A 384 17.28 -12.94 32.89
N TRP A 385 16.65 -12.25 31.93
CA TRP A 385 15.20 -12.09 31.86
C TRP A 385 14.67 -12.66 30.53
N PRO A 386 14.46 -13.98 30.42
CA PRO A 386 14.08 -14.61 29.15
C PRO A 386 12.69 -14.18 28.63
N GLY A 387 11.79 -13.75 29.52
CA GLY A 387 10.44 -13.28 29.14
C GLY A 387 10.44 -12.06 28.21
N ILE A 388 11.48 -11.21 28.25
CA ILE A 388 11.58 -10.03 27.38
C ILE A 388 12.21 -10.35 26.01
N SER A 389 12.42 -11.64 25.68
CA SER A 389 12.89 -12.12 24.36
C SER A 389 12.04 -11.62 23.18
N THR A 390 10.80 -11.22 23.45
CA THR A 390 9.92 -10.52 22.50
C THR A 390 10.53 -9.22 21.95
N ALA A 391 11.59 -8.67 22.57
CA ALA A 391 12.37 -7.57 22.03
C ALA A 391 12.99 -7.92 20.66
N VAL A 392 13.62 -9.09 20.53
CA VAL A 392 14.22 -9.55 19.27
C VAL A 392 13.14 -9.73 18.20
N ILE A 393 12.02 -10.36 18.57
CA ILE A 393 10.86 -10.52 17.68
C ILE A 393 10.34 -9.15 17.22
N THR A 394 10.31 -8.17 18.12
CA THR A 394 9.86 -6.81 17.81
C THR A 394 10.79 -6.13 16.81
N VAL A 395 12.11 -6.24 16.98
CA VAL A 395 13.09 -5.72 16.01
C VAL A 395 12.88 -6.34 14.65
N VAL A 396 12.75 -7.67 14.56
CA VAL A 396 12.58 -8.36 13.29
C VAL A 396 11.25 -7.98 12.63
N VAL A 397 10.13 -7.95 13.33
CA VAL A 397 8.83 -7.63 12.71
C VAL A 397 8.73 -6.17 12.29
N THR A 398 9.21 -5.24 13.12
CA THR A 398 9.07 -3.81 12.85
C THR A 398 10.12 -3.32 11.88
N GLY A 399 11.35 -3.77 12.06
CA GLY A 399 12.51 -3.32 11.31
C GLY A 399 12.51 -3.75 9.86
N LEU A 400 11.69 -4.74 9.49
CA LEU A 400 11.54 -5.21 8.10
C LEU A 400 10.50 -4.40 7.30
N SER A 401 10.43 -3.10 7.56
CA SER A 401 9.55 -2.13 6.90
C SER A 401 10.37 -0.93 6.40
N SER A 402 9.83 -0.11 5.50
CA SER A 402 10.49 1.14 5.08
C SER A 402 10.74 2.07 6.27
N SER A 403 11.81 2.88 6.23
CA SER A 403 12.34 3.65 7.39
C SER A 403 11.26 4.38 8.21
N GLY A 404 10.32 5.07 7.56
CA GLY A 404 9.22 5.76 8.24
C GLY A 404 8.15 4.82 8.81
N ALA A 405 7.85 3.73 8.10
CA ALA A 405 6.91 2.70 8.55
C ALA A 405 7.43 1.91 9.76
N ILE A 406 8.74 1.83 9.99
CA ILE A 406 9.34 1.19 11.17
C ILE A 406 8.82 1.87 12.45
N LYS A 407 8.93 3.21 12.52
CA LYS A 407 8.55 3.98 13.72
C LYS A 407 7.05 3.93 13.97
N GLN A 408 6.25 4.03 12.91
CA GLN A 408 4.80 3.87 13.00
C GLN A 408 4.41 2.48 13.52
N LYS A 409 4.99 1.39 12.97
CA LYS A 409 4.71 0.03 13.44
C LYS A 409 5.16 -0.20 14.87
N LEU A 410 6.28 0.39 15.27
CA LEU A 410 6.81 0.32 16.63
C LEU A 410 5.86 1.02 17.63
N PHE A 411 5.37 2.21 17.29
CA PHE A 411 4.34 2.90 18.06
C PHE A 411 3.05 2.08 18.16
N PHE A 412 2.59 1.51 17.05
CA PHE A 412 1.42 0.63 17.02
C PHE A 412 1.61 -0.67 17.80
N ARG A 413 2.85 -1.15 17.94
CA ARG A 413 3.18 -2.30 18.79
C ARG A 413 2.99 -1.96 20.25
N VAL A 414 3.50 -0.82 20.71
CA VAL A 414 3.25 -0.34 22.08
C VAL A 414 1.75 -0.19 22.33
N LEU A 415 1.02 0.47 21.42
CA LEU A 415 -0.42 0.69 21.57
C LEU A 415 -1.19 -0.64 21.61
N GLY A 416 -0.88 -1.57 20.70
CA GLY A 416 -1.52 -2.88 20.64
C GLY A 416 -1.17 -3.77 21.84
N SER A 417 0.06 -3.71 22.35
CA SER A 417 0.47 -4.46 23.55
C SER A 417 -0.20 -3.94 24.82
N ILE A 418 -0.40 -2.62 24.93
CA ILE A 418 -1.17 -2.03 26.04
C ILE A 418 -2.64 -2.48 25.94
N VAL A 419 -3.28 -2.35 24.77
CA VAL A 419 -4.70 -2.70 24.63
C VAL A 419 -4.94 -4.20 24.75
N GLY A 420 -4.20 -5.02 24.00
CA GLY A 420 -4.36 -6.48 23.97
C GLY A 420 -3.82 -7.19 25.21
N GLY A 421 -2.59 -6.87 25.64
CA GLY A 421 -1.95 -7.51 26.78
C GLY A 421 -2.40 -6.93 28.12
N LEU A 422 -2.21 -5.61 28.31
CA LEU A 422 -2.46 -4.96 29.61
C LEU A 422 -3.95 -4.77 29.91
N ILE A 423 -4.76 -4.30 28.95
CA ILE A 423 -6.18 -4.01 29.22
C ILE A 423 -7.03 -5.28 29.06
N LEU A 424 -7.03 -5.88 27.86
CA LEU A 424 -7.87 -7.04 27.57
C LEU A 424 -7.34 -8.32 28.24
N GLY A 425 -6.03 -8.56 28.20
CA GLY A 425 -5.41 -9.73 28.81
C GLY A 425 -5.54 -9.74 30.33
N LEU A 426 -5.14 -8.66 31.02
CA LEU A 426 -5.31 -8.59 32.48
C LEU A 426 -6.77 -8.54 32.91
N GLY A 427 -7.63 -7.84 32.16
CA GLY A 427 -9.06 -7.86 32.40
C GLY A 427 -9.63 -9.28 32.30
N ALA A 428 -9.20 -10.06 31.32
CA ALA A 428 -9.60 -11.45 31.20
C ALA A 428 -9.07 -12.31 32.36
N ILE A 429 -7.79 -12.19 32.72
CA ILE A 429 -7.19 -12.97 33.83
C ILE A 429 -7.87 -12.67 35.16
N SER A 430 -8.16 -11.40 35.44
CA SER A 430 -8.71 -10.99 36.74
C SER A 430 -10.22 -11.21 36.87
N LEU A 431 -10.99 -10.99 35.79
CA LEU A 431 -12.46 -10.98 35.85
C LEU A 431 -13.10 -12.19 35.20
N LEU A 432 -12.53 -12.71 34.10
CA LEU A 432 -13.17 -13.73 33.27
C LEU A 432 -12.66 -15.13 33.58
N PHE A 433 -11.35 -15.40 33.41
CA PHE A 433 -10.75 -16.72 33.60
C PHE A 433 -11.11 -17.40 34.94
N PRO A 434 -11.20 -16.70 36.08
CA PRO A 434 -11.59 -17.31 37.36
C PRO A 434 -13.04 -17.84 37.40
N HIS A 435 -13.91 -17.34 36.51
CA HIS A 435 -15.33 -17.70 36.43
C HIS A 435 -15.65 -18.54 35.18
N MET A 436 -14.64 -18.99 34.44
CA MET A 436 -14.81 -19.71 33.18
C MET A 436 -14.68 -21.21 33.35
N ASP A 437 -15.81 -21.90 33.45
CA ASP A 437 -15.85 -23.36 33.65
C ASP A 437 -16.16 -24.16 32.36
N SER A 438 -16.23 -23.49 31.20
CA SER A 438 -16.67 -24.12 29.95
C SER A 438 -15.87 -23.68 28.72
N ILE A 439 -15.79 -24.57 27.72
CA ILE A 439 -15.23 -24.23 26.40
C ILE A 439 -16.05 -23.13 25.73
N THR A 440 -17.37 -23.10 25.95
CA THR A 440 -18.26 -22.09 25.36
C THR A 440 -17.89 -20.67 25.81
N SER A 441 -17.66 -20.46 27.10
CA SER A 441 -17.23 -19.14 27.62
C SER A 441 -15.87 -18.74 27.05
N LEU A 442 -14.95 -19.69 26.87
CA LEU A 442 -13.66 -19.44 26.21
C LEU A 442 -13.84 -19.03 24.74
N VAL A 443 -14.64 -19.75 23.98
CA VAL A 443 -14.91 -19.44 22.57
C VAL A 443 -15.54 -18.05 22.42
N ILE A 444 -16.45 -17.66 23.32
CA ILE A 444 -17.07 -16.32 23.31
C ILE A 444 -16.03 -15.24 23.57
N LEU A 445 -15.17 -15.41 24.58
CA LEU A 445 -14.11 -14.45 24.90
C LEU A 445 -13.14 -14.29 23.73
N ILE A 446 -12.58 -15.41 23.25
CA ILE A 446 -11.60 -15.41 22.16
C ILE A 446 -12.21 -14.88 20.87
N GLY A 447 -13.46 -15.26 20.55
CA GLY A 447 -14.19 -14.76 19.39
C GLY A 447 -14.43 -13.25 19.46
N SER A 448 -14.75 -12.72 20.64
CA SER A 448 -14.96 -11.28 20.86
C SER A 448 -13.68 -10.49 20.67
N VAL A 449 -12.57 -10.93 21.28
CA VAL A 449 -11.27 -10.26 21.11
C VAL A 449 -10.76 -10.41 19.69
N ALA A 450 -10.98 -11.57 19.05
CA ALA A 450 -10.67 -11.79 17.64
C ALA A 450 -11.45 -10.83 16.76
N PHE A 451 -12.72 -10.56 17.06
CA PHE A 451 -13.55 -9.62 16.31
C PHE A 451 -13.01 -8.19 16.42
N ILE A 452 -12.72 -7.71 17.64
CA ILE A 452 -12.15 -6.37 17.87
C ILE A 452 -10.82 -6.22 17.14
N SER A 453 -9.95 -7.24 17.25
CA SER A 453 -8.64 -7.28 16.61
C SER A 453 -8.75 -7.29 15.09
N ALA A 454 -9.63 -8.13 14.53
CA ALA A 454 -9.84 -8.27 13.09
C ALA A 454 -10.52 -7.03 12.49
N TRP A 455 -11.44 -6.42 13.24
CA TRP A 455 -12.08 -5.17 12.84
C TRP A 455 -11.04 -4.05 12.78
N THR A 456 -10.19 -3.92 13.80
CA THR A 456 -9.10 -2.94 13.83
C THR A 456 -8.04 -3.24 12.77
N ALA A 457 -7.72 -4.51 12.52
CA ALA A 457 -6.79 -4.93 11.46
C ALA A 457 -7.29 -4.55 10.05
N ALA A 458 -8.60 -4.46 9.84
CA ALA A 458 -9.14 -3.98 8.57
C ALA A 458 -9.03 -2.45 8.38
N ALA A 459 -8.54 -1.68 9.36
CA ALA A 459 -8.36 -0.23 9.26
C ALA A 459 -7.19 0.14 8.31
N PRO A 460 -7.35 1.10 7.39
CA PRO A 460 -6.30 1.47 6.43
C PRO A 460 -4.97 1.91 7.07
N ARG A 461 -5.01 2.76 8.11
CA ARG A 461 -3.80 3.30 8.76
C ARG A 461 -3.41 2.52 10.00
N PHE A 462 -4.40 2.00 10.73
CA PHE A 462 -4.21 1.37 12.04
C PHE A 462 -4.25 -0.17 12.03
N ASN A 463 -4.19 -0.81 10.85
CA ASN A 463 -4.21 -2.27 10.70
C ASN A 463 -3.30 -2.99 11.72
N TYR A 464 -2.05 -2.55 11.81
CA TYR A 464 -1.06 -3.22 12.65
C TYR A 464 -1.38 -3.15 14.15
N VAL A 465 -2.18 -2.16 14.61
CA VAL A 465 -2.68 -2.13 15.99
C VAL A 465 -3.57 -3.35 16.26
N GLY A 466 -4.47 -3.69 15.32
CA GLY A 466 -5.33 -4.87 15.43
C GLY A 466 -4.54 -6.18 15.49
N LEU A 467 -3.51 -6.31 14.65
CA LEU A 467 -2.59 -7.47 14.67
C LEU A 467 -1.89 -7.60 16.03
N GLN A 468 -1.48 -6.48 16.62
CA GLN A 468 -0.78 -6.46 17.90
C GLN A 468 -1.71 -6.72 19.09
N ILE A 469 -2.95 -6.23 19.06
CA ILE A 469 -3.96 -6.58 20.06
C ILE A 469 -4.15 -8.10 20.11
N ALA A 470 -4.31 -8.74 18.95
CA ALA A 470 -4.43 -10.20 18.85
C ALA A 470 -3.18 -10.91 19.40
N PHE A 471 -1.98 -10.53 18.94
CA PHE A 471 -0.73 -11.15 19.38
C PHE A 471 -0.56 -11.07 20.90
N SER A 472 -0.67 -9.87 21.47
CA SER A 472 -0.44 -9.66 22.90
C SER A 472 -1.51 -10.33 23.76
N PHE A 473 -2.77 -10.32 23.33
CA PHE A 473 -3.83 -11.02 24.06
C PHE A 473 -3.64 -12.54 24.00
N TYR A 474 -3.36 -13.13 22.84
CA TYR A 474 -3.16 -14.58 22.73
C TYR A 474 -1.92 -15.07 23.45
N LEU A 475 -0.84 -14.28 23.47
CA LEU A 475 0.35 -14.60 24.25
C LEU A 475 0.00 -14.75 25.74
N VAL A 476 -0.83 -13.84 26.26
CA VAL A 476 -1.27 -13.85 27.67
C VAL A 476 -2.31 -14.95 27.94
N ALA A 477 -3.21 -15.19 26.99
CA ALA A 477 -4.30 -16.15 27.15
C ALA A 477 -3.86 -17.62 26.99
N PHE A 478 -2.78 -17.90 26.26
CA PHE A 478 -2.38 -19.25 25.84
C PHE A 478 -0.88 -19.54 26.03
N GLU A 479 -0.33 -19.18 27.19
CA GLU A 479 1.02 -19.60 27.57
C GLU A 479 1.08 -21.10 27.86
N ASP A 480 0.10 -21.62 28.62
CA ASP A 480 -0.08 -23.03 28.96
C ASP A 480 -1.53 -23.49 28.67
N PHE A 481 -1.78 -24.80 28.74
CA PHE A 481 -3.13 -25.39 28.60
C PHE A 481 -4.02 -25.18 29.83
N SER A 482 -3.58 -24.39 30.80
CA SER A 482 -4.31 -24.03 32.02
C SER A 482 -4.78 -22.58 32.00
N ALA A 483 -5.75 -22.26 32.85
CA ALA A 483 -6.16 -20.87 33.04
C ALA A 483 -4.96 -20.01 33.49
N PRO A 484 -4.63 -18.92 32.79
CA PRO A 484 -3.51 -18.06 33.14
C PRO A 484 -3.78 -17.36 34.47
N THR A 485 -2.84 -17.48 35.41
CA THR A 485 -2.88 -16.83 36.74
C THR A 485 -1.79 -15.79 36.91
N GLU A 486 -0.79 -15.79 36.02
CA GLU A 486 0.37 -14.91 36.11
C GLU A 486 0.24 -13.66 35.25
N LEU A 487 0.66 -12.52 35.81
CA LEU A 487 0.76 -11.23 35.12
C LEU A 487 2.07 -11.08 34.33
N ALA A 488 3.03 -11.98 34.58
CA ALA A 488 4.38 -11.93 34.03
C ALA A 488 4.40 -11.88 32.49
N PRO A 489 3.61 -12.68 31.74
CA PRO A 489 3.69 -12.68 30.28
C PRO A 489 3.27 -11.35 29.64
N ALA A 490 2.22 -10.72 30.19
CA ALA A 490 1.74 -9.43 29.72
C ALA A 490 2.78 -8.32 29.96
N ARG A 491 3.37 -8.30 31.16
CA ARG A 491 4.42 -7.37 31.55
C ARG A 491 5.67 -7.56 30.71
N ASP A 492 6.15 -8.79 30.61
CA ASP A 492 7.42 -9.13 29.95
C ASP A 492 7.34 -8.86 28.45
N HIS A 493 6.18 -9.13 27.84
CA HIS A 493 5.93 -8.74 26.46
C HIS A 493 5.99 -7.21 26.26
N LEU A 494 5.32 -6.44 27.11
CA LEU A 494 5.33 -4.97 27.02
C LEU A 494 6.74 -4.40 27.23
N ILE A 495 7.48 -4.89 28.22
CA ILE A 495 8.86 -4.47 28.49
C ILE A 495 9.77 -4.84 27.31
N GLY A 496 9.62 -6.04 26.73
CA GLY A 496 10.38 -6.44 25.54
C GLY A 496 10.12 -5.52 24.34
N VAL A 497 8.87 -5.12 24.11
CA VAL A 497 8.52 -4.13 23.07
C VAL A 497 9.17 -2.77 23.33
N LEU A 498 9.16 -2.29 24.58
CA LEU A 498 9.80 -1.02 24.96
C LEU A 498 11.32 -1.08 24.82
N LEU A 499 11.95 -2.20 25.19
CA LEU A 499 13.37 -2.42 25.01
C LEU A 499 13.76 -2.38 23.53
N ALA A 500 13.03 -3.08 22.68
CA ALA A 500 13.24 -3.03 21.24
C ALA A 500 13.08 -1.62 20.69
N LEU A 501 12.11 -0.85 21.20
CA LEU A 501 11.94 0.54 20.82
C LEU A 501 13.15 1.39 21.15
N LEU A 502 13.68 1.25 22.36
CA LEU A 502 14.87 1.96 22.81
C LEU A 502 16.09 1.60 21.96
N VAL A 503 16.32 0.32 21.70
CA VAL A 503 17.44 -0.17 20.88
C VAL A 503 17.31 0.31 19.43
N MET A 504 16.13 0.18 18.84
CA MET A 504 15.87 0.65 17.48
C MET A 504 16.04 2.16 17.36
N TRP A 505 15.55 2.94 18.32
CA TRP A 505 15.77 4.38 18.37
C TRP A 505 17.27 4.69 18.42
N PHE A 506 18.04 4.02 19.28
CA PHE A 506 19.48 4.25 19.37
C PHE A 506 20.21 3.95 18.05
N VAL A 507 19.97 2.77 17.46
CA VAL A 507 20.68 2.37 16.22
C VAL A 507 20.22 3.17 15.00
N PHE A 508 18.90 3.32 14.80
CA PHE A 508 18.35 3.97 13.61
C PHE A 508 18.35 5.48 13.68
N ASP A 509 18.33 6.11 14.86
CA ASP A 509 18.33 7.57 14.99
C ASP A 509 19.67 8.16 15.45
N GLN A 510 20.47 7.45 16.27
CA GLN A 510 21.77 7.98 16.76
C GLN A 510 22.96 7.44 15.98
N ILE A 511 23.07 6.13 15.75
CA ILE A 511 24.26 5.54 15.10
C ILE A 511 24.26 5.84 13.59
N TRP A 512 23.15 5.60 12.90
CA TRP A 512 23.10 5.71 11.45
C TRP A 512 21.73 6.20 10.94
N PRO A 513 21.45 7.52 11.08
CA PRO A 513 20.15 8.11 10.77
C PRO A 513 19.79 7.97 9.29
N VAL A 514 18.65 7.32 9.01
CA VAL A 514 18.03 7.30 7.67
C VAL A 514 16.68 7.99 7.76
N ARG A 515 16.64 9.25 7.30
CA ARG A 515 15.41 10.06 7.33
C ARG A 515 14.47 9.64 6.19
N THR A 516 13.18 9.50 6.48
CA THR A 516 12.14 9.16 5.51
C THR A 516 12.09 10.19 4.39
N VAL A 517 12.32 11.47 4.71
CA VAL A 517 12.39 12.56 3.73
C VAL A 517 13.45 12.31 2.66
N THR A 518 14.60 11.72 3.00
CA THR A 518 15.64 11.39 2.02
C THR A 518 15.15 10.34 1.02
N VAL A 519 14.48 9.30 1.52
CA VAL A 519 13.88 8.26 0.68
C VAL A 519 12.73 8.83 -0.16
N MET A 520 11.92 9.73 0.41
CA MET A 520 10.87 10.44 -0.31
C MET A 520 11.44 11.32 -1.43
N ARG A 521 12.57 12.01 -1.23
CA ARG A 521 13.26 12.79 -2.28
C ARG A 521 13.73 11.89 -3.42
N GLN A 522 14.31 10.73 -3.10
CA GLN A 522 14.70 9.74 -4.12
C GLN A 522 13.48 9.20 -4.88
N SER A 523 12.39 8.89 -4.19
CA SER A 523 11.16 8.42 -4.83
C SER A 523 10.49 9.50 -5.69
N LEU A 524 10.53 10.77 -5.26
CA LEU A 524 10.07 11.91 -6.06
C LEU A 524 10.94 12.07 -7.31
N ALA A 525 12.26 11.98 -7.18
CA ALA A 525 13.17 12.00 -8.33
C ALA A 525 12.88 10.83 -9.29
N GLY A 526 12.52 9.66 -8.78
CA GLY A 526 12.04 8.53 -9.59
C GLY A 526 10.76 8.85 -10.36
N VAL A 527 9.78 9.53 -9.74
CA VAL A 527 8.58 10.02 -10.42
C VAL A 527 8.95 11.01 -11.52
N LEU A 528 9.77 12.02 -11.21
CA LEU A 528 10.20 13.03 -12.18
C LEU A 528 10.95 12.42 -13.37
N LYS A 529 11.87 11.48 -13.12
CA LYS A 529 12.57 10.72 -14.17
C LYS A 529 11.62 9.88 -15.02
N SER A 530 10.57 9.30 -14.41
CA SER A 530 9.54 8.56 -15.16
C SER A 530 8.73 9.51 -16.06
N VAL A 531 8.43 10.73 -15.59
CA VAL A 531 7.80 11.78 -16.40
C VAL A 531 8.71 12.24 -17.53
N ALA A 532 10.00 12.49 -17.27
CA ALA A 532 10.96 12.87 -18.30
C ALA A 532 11.15 11.75 -19.35
N SER A 533 11.22 10.50 -18.91
CA SER A 533 11.29 9.33 -19.80
C SER A 533 10.03 9.21 -20.66
N PHE A 534 8.86 9.52 -20.10
CA PHE A 534 7.61 9.56 -20.85
C PHE A 534 7.62 10.65 -21.92
N LEU A 535 8.10 11.86 -21.62
CA LEU A 535 8.22 12.93 -22.61
C LEU A 535 9.13 12.51 -23.78
N ARG A 536 10.28 11.90 -23.50
CA ARG A 536 11.21 11.38 -24.53
C ARG A 536 10.61 10.24 -25.34
N LEU A 537 9.83 9.37 -24.72
CA LEU A 537 9.12 8.30 -25.42
C LEU A 537 8.16 8.85 -26.48
N LEU A 538 7.57 10.03 -26.26
CA LEU A 538 6.72 10.70 -27.24
C LEU A 538 7.50 11.33 -28.41
N GLU A 539 8.82 11.45 -28.30
CA GLU A 539 9.70 12.05 -29.33
C GLU A 539 10.27 11.02 -30.30
N GLU A 540 10.36 9.73 -29.90
CA GLU A 540 10.99 8.70 -30.72
C GLU A 540 10.21 8.43 -32.02
N PRO A 541 10.81 8.66 -33.20
CA PRO A 541 10.18 8.33 -34.47
C PRO A 541 10.26 6.81 -34.69
N GLY A 542 9.18 6.08 -34.40
CA GLY A 542 9.00 4.73 -34.93
C GLY A 542 8.62 3.56 -34.02
N PRO A 543 8.17 3.68 -32.76
CA PRO A 543 7.50 2.54 -32.13
C PRO A 543 6.14 2.29 -32.82
N ASP A 544 5.79 1.01 -33.00
CA ASP A 544 4.41 0.64 -33.28
C ASP A 544 3.52 1.29 -32.21
N ARG A 545 2.40 1.91 -32.59
CA ARG A 545 1.53 2.65 -31.65
C ARG A 545 1.11 1.79 -30.46
N LYS A 546 0.99 0.47 -30.67
CA LYS A 546 0.72 -0.50 -29.62
C LYS A 546 1.86 -0.56 -28.58
N ASP A 547 3.11 -0.54 -29.01
CA ASP A 547 4.28 -0.58 -28.13
C ASP A 547 4.44 0.75 -27.37
N LEU A 548 4.22 1.89 -28.03
CA LEU A 548 4.18 3.21 -27.40
C LEU A 548 3.14 3.25 -26.25
N LEU A 549 1.92 2.78 -26.52
CA LEU A 549 0.85 2.72 -25.51
C LEU A 549 1.21 1.77 -24.36
N GLN A 550 1.83 0.62 -24.65
CA GLN A 550 2.25 -0.34 -23.64
C GLN A 550 3.34 0.22 -22.71
N GLN A 551 4.34 0.90 -23.27
CA GLN A 551 5.40 1.55 -22.50
C GLN A 551 4.87 2.74 -21.70
N ALA A 552 3.97 3.53 -22.29
CA ALA A 552 3.27 4.61 -21.62
C ALA A 552 2.44 4.11 -20.42
N ASP A 553 1.71 3.02 -20.57
CA ASP A 553 0.94 2.39 -19.48
C ASP A 553 1.85 1.81 -18.38
N ALA A 554 3.04 1.32 -18.72
CA ALA A 554 4.02 0.87 -17.74
C ALA A 554 4.58 2.04 -16.91
N LEU A 555 4.93 3.16 -17.56
CA LEU A 555 5.38 4.39 -16.89
C LEU A 555 4.27 4.98 -16.02
N ARG A 556 3.04 4.96 -16.51
CA ARG A 556 1.85 5.33 -15.76
C ARG A 556 1.74 4.54 -14.45
N ASP A 557 1.82 3.21 -14.54
CA ASP A 557 1.71 2.33 -13.37
C ASP A 557 2.85 2.57 -12.38
N GLN A 558 4.07 2.81 -12.88
CA GLN A 558 5.23 3.17 -12.06
C GLN A 558 5.05 4.50 -11.33
N VAL A 559 4.57 5.55 -12.02
CA VAL A 559 4.23 6.85 -11.41
C VAL A 559 3.14 6.67 -10.36
N GLY A 560 2.10 5.89 -10.68
CA GLY A 560 1.00 5.57 -9.78
C GLY A 560 1.47 4.91 -8.47
N LYS A 561 2.25 3.83 -8.59
CA LYS A 561 2.86 3.12 -7.46
C LYS A 561 3.76 4.01 -6.63
N SER A 562 4.58 4.84 -7.28
CA SER A 562 5.51 5.74 -6.59
C SER A 562 4.78 6.83 -5.81
N VAL A 563 3.71 7.41 -6.37
CA VAL A 563 2.88 8.41 -5.66
C VAL A 563 2.13 7.79 -4.47
N VAL A 564 1.63 6.55 -4.61
CA VAL A 564 1.02 5.82 -3.49
C VAL A 564 2.06 5.54 -2.40
N ALA A 565 3.26 5.10 -2.77
CA ALA A 565 4.36 4.88 -1.84
C ALA A 565 4.77 6.18 -1.13
N LEU A 566 4.87 7.30 -1.85
CA LEU A 566 5.15 8.63 -1.28
C LEU A 566 4.07 9.07 -0.29
N ARG A 567 2.79 8.81 -0.57
CA ARG A 567 1.71 9.09 0.40
C ARG A 567 1.87 8.25 1.66
N SER A 568 2.14 6.96 1.51
CA SER A 568 2.39 6.08 2.66
C SER A 568 3.60 6.54 3.48
N MET A 569 4.66 6.99 2.83
CA MET A 569 5.83 7.56 3.50
C MET A 569 5.50 8.87 4.20
N ASN A 570 4.76 9.77 3.56
CA ASN A 570 4.30 11.03 4.17
C ASN A 570 3.51 10.79 5.46
N ASP A 571 2.54 9.87 5.43
CA ASP A 571 1.75 9.51 6.62
C ASP A 571 2.62 8.94 7.75
N SER A 572 3.78 8.37 7.42
CA SER A 572 4.72 7.81 8.39
C SER A 572 5.70 8.84 8.98
N VAL A 573 5.90 10.00 8.34
CA VAL A 573 6.80 11.07 8.82
C VAL A 573 6.31 11.67 10.14
N ASP A 574 5.00 11.67 10.37
CA ASP A 574 4.38 12.07 11.64
C ASP A 574 4.97 11.29 12.84
N TYR A 575 5.47 10.08 12.63
CA TYR A 575 6.04 9.21 13.68
C TYR A 575 7.57 9.32 13.82
N GLU A 576 8.23 10.24 13.10
CA GLU A 576 9.68 10.47 13.26
C GLU A 576 10.03 11.25 14.54
N PHE A 577 11.04 10.76 15.25
CA PHE A 577 11.69 11.46 16.36
C PHE A 577 12.92 12.26 15.89
N GLY A 578 13.15 13.43 16.48
CA GLY A 578 14.32 14.27 16.22
C GLY A 578 14.03 15.77 16.32
N VAL A 579 15.09 16.58 16.43
CA VAL A 579 15.04 18.05 16.55
C VAL A 579 14.44 18.70 15.30
N ASP A 580 14.64 18.09 14.12
CA ASP A 580 14.15 18.59 12.83
C ASP A 580 12.76 18.09 12.41
N ARG A 581 11.98 17.49 13.32
CA ARG A 581 10.68 16.86 12.99
C ARG A 581 9.74 17.78 12.23
N GLU A 582 9.58 19.03 12.68
CA GLU A 582 8.70 19.99 12.00
C GLU A 582 9.18 20.36 10.60
N ARG A 583 10.51 20.38 10.38
CA ARG A 583 11.08 20.55 9.04
C ARG A 583 10.78 19.33 8.19
N HIS A 584 10.97 18.12 8.71
CA HIS A 584 10.69 16.89 7.96
C HIS A 584 9.23 16.75 7.57
N VAL A 585 8.29 17.10 8.47
CA VAL A 585 6.85 17.11 8.16
C VAL A 585 6.57 18.09 7.03
N ARG A 586 7.10 19.33 7.09
CA ARG A 586 6.95 20.31 6.01
C ARG A 586 7.56 19.83 4.69
N SER A 587 8.81 19.34 4.70
CA SER A 587 9.46 18.77 3.52
C SER A 587 8.65 17.62 2.94
N SER A 588 8.11 16.72 3.77
CA SER A 588 7.33 15.56 3.31
C SER A 588 6.05 15.97 2.61
N LEU A 589 5.33 16.96 3.16
CA LEU A 589 4.13 17.54 2.55
C LEU A 589 4.46 18.21 1.22
N MET A 590 5.58 18.95 1.15
CA MET A 590 6.05 19.56 -0.09
C MET A 590 6.44 18.52 -1.13
N ILE A 591 7.15 17.45 -0.74
CA ILE A 591 7.49 16.34 -1.64
C ILE A 591 6.22 15.67 -2.19
N LEU A 592 5.26 15.37 -1.31
CA LEU A 592 4.00 14.77 -1.71
C LEU A 592 3.25 15.68 -2.66
N ARG A 593 3.15 16.98 -2.36
CA ARG A 593 2.52 17.98 -3.23
C ARG A 593 3.20 18.03 -4.60
N THR A 594 4.53 18.11 -4.63
CA THR A 594 5.34 18.11 -5.87
C THR A 594 5.09 16.84 -6.68
N SER A 595 5.01 15.67 -6.03
CA SER A 595 4.72 14.40 -6.71
C SER A 595 3.31 14.35 -7.32
N LEU A 596 2.32 14.95 -6.65
CA LEU A 596 0.95 15.04 -7.16
C LEU A 596 0.88 16.02 -8.34
N THR A 597 1.62 17.13 -8.28
CA THR A 597 1.77 18.06 -9.40
C THR A 597 2.46 17.38 -10.59
N ALA A 598 3.54 16.63 -10.37
CA ALA A 598 4.21 15.84 -11.41
C ALA A 598 3.29 14.79 -12.03
N GLY A 599 2.48 14.09 -11.22
CA GLY A 599 1.46 13.17 -11.73
C GLY A 599 0.39 13.90 -12.56
N THR A 600 -0.04 15.09 -12.13
CA THR A 600 -1.00 15.92 -12.87
C THR A 600 -0.44 16.39 -14.21
N PHE A 601 0.83 16.80 -14.23
CA PHE A 601 1.57 17.12 -15.44
C PHE A 601 1.62 15.91 -16.39
N PHE A 602 1.98 14.72 -15.86
CA PHE A 602 1.99 13.47 -16.61
C PHE A 602 0.63 13.19 -17.27
N TRP A 603 -0.48 13.37 -16.55
CA TRP A 603 -1.81 13.15 -17.11
C TRP A 603 -2.16 14.06 -18.28
N ASN A 604 -1.70 15.32 -18.25
CA ASN A 604 -1.93 16.23 -19.38
C ASN A 604 -1.27 15.70 -20.66
N GLN A 605 -0.02 15.24 -20.54
CA GLN A 605 0.74 14.66 -21.65
C GLN A 605 0.13 13.32 -22.09
N PHE A 606 -0.27 12.48 -21.13
CA PHE A 606 -0.85 11.16 -21.37
C PHE A 606 -2.22 11.23 -22.05
N ALA A 607 -3.01 12.27 -21.81
CA ALA A 607 -4.34 12.44 -22.40
C ALA A 607 -4.32 12.49 -23.94
N VAL A 608 -3.21 12.94 -24.52
CA VAL A 608 -3.01 13.12 -25.97
C VAL A 608 -2.82 11.78 -26.69
N LEU A 609 -2.30 10.74 -26.02
CA LEU A 609 -1.92 9.47 -26.65
C LEU A 609 -3.08 8.65 -27.24
N TYR A 610 -4.25 8.71 -26.60
CA TYR A 610 -5.35 7.78 -26.90
C TYR A 610 -6.24 8.25 -28.04
N SER A 611 -6.25 9.56 -28.34
CA SER A 611 -7.07 10.11 -29.40
C SER A 611 -6.37 9.94 -30.74
N GLU A 612 -6.99 9.23 -31.69
CA GLU A 612 -6.61 9.25 -33.10
C GLU A 612 -6.53 10.68 -33.65
N LYS A 613 -7.39 11.58 -33.14
CA LYS A 613 -7.49 12.97 -33.58
C LYS A 613 -6.38 13.87 -33.04
N ASP A 614 -5.61 13.41 -32.05
CA ASP A 614 -4.57 14.20 -31.38
C ASP A 614 -3.17 13.71 -31.78
N LYS A 615 -3.07 12.87 -32.83
CA LYS A 615 -1.78 12.40 -33.38
C LYS A 615 -0.86 13.55 -33.78
N ASP A 616 -1.45 14.64 -34.26
CA ASP A 616 -0.75 15.86 -34.64
C ASP A 616 0.00 16.50 -33.46
N PHE A 617 -0.53 16.42 -32.24
CA PHE A 617 0.18 16.91 -31.04
C PHE A 617 1.50 16.16 -30.80
N LEU A 618 1.63 14.92 -31.28
CA LEU A 618 2.86 14.12 -31.17
C LEU A 618 3.88 14.50 -32.25
N THR A 619 3.41 14.90 -33.43
CA THR A 619 4.26 15.19 -34.60
C THR A 619 4.59 16.67 -34.79
N GLU A 620 3.86 17.59 -34.16
CA GLU A 620 4.07 19.03 -34.29
C GLU A 620 5.46 19.45 -33.77
N PRO A 621 6.33 20.05 -34.62
CA PRO A 621 7.74 20.31 -34.28
C PRO A 621 7.94 21.17 -33.03
N ASP A 622 7.13 22.21 -32.86
CA ASP A 622 7.23 23.12 -31.71
C ASP A 622 6.83 22.42 -30.39
N LEU A 623 5.89 21.48 -30.43
CA LEU A 623 5.51 20.67 -29.26
C LEU A 623 6.54 19.59 -28.94
N ILE A 624 7.18 19.01 -29.96
CA ILE A 624 8.32 18.09 -29.78
C ILE A 624 9.45 18.84 -29.07
N GLU A 625 9.82 20.01 -29.56
CA GLU A 625 10.88 20.83 -28.96
C GLU A 625 10.53 21.28 -27.53
N MET A 626 9.26 21.64 -27.27
CA MET A 626 8.76 21.90 -25.92
C MET A 626 8.97 20.69 -25.00
N ARG A 627 8.54 19.48 -25.42
CA ARG A 627 8.66 18.26 -24.62
C ARG A 627 10.12 17.90 -24.34
N ARG A 628 11.00 18.09 -25.32
CA ARG A 628 12.45 17.86 -25.19
C ARG A 628 13.06 18.75 -24.12
N ARG A 629 12.78 20.06 -24.18
CA ARG A 629 13.23 21.03 -23.16
C ARG A 629 12.66 20.70 -21.79
N LEU A 630 11.37 20.38 -21.71
CA LEU A 630 10.73 20.00 -20.45
C LEU A 630 11.35 18.74 -19.84
N ALA A 631 11.68 17.72 -20.64
CA ALA A 631 12.33 16.50 -20.17
C ALA A 631 13.72 16.79 -19.57
N GLU A 632 14.53 17.63 -20.23
CA GLU A 632 15.84 18.06 -19.74
C GLU A 632 15.72 18.82 -18.40
N TYR A 633 14.80 19.77 -18.31
CA TYR A 633 14.60 20.53 -17.07
C TYR A 633 14.02 19.69 -15.93
N ILE A 634 13.10 18.78 -16.22
CA ILE A 634 12.54 17.86 -15.21
C ILE A 634 13.62 16.94 -14.66
N ASP A 635 14.56 16.47 -15.48
CA ASP A 635 15.72 15.70 -15.01
C ASP A 635 16.65 16.56 -14.14
N GLY A 636 16.90 17.81 -14.51
CA GLY A 636 17.63 18.76 -13.67
C GLY A 636 16.96 18.98 -12.31
N ILE A 637 15.62 19.10 -12.28
CA ILE A 637 14.84 19.17 -11.04
C ILE A 637 14.97 17.86 -10.25
N ALA A 638 14.89 16.69 -10.90
CA ALA A 638 15.02 15.40 -10.25
C ALA A 638 16.37 15.24 -9.56
N GLU A 639 17.46 15.66 -10.20
CA GLU A 639 18.79 15.71 -9.59
C GLU A 639 18.88 16.71 -8.44
N GLY A 640 18.32 17.90 -8.63
CA GLY A 640 18.34 18.97 -7.62
C GLY A 640 17.58 18.59 -6.34
N VAL A 641 16.44 17.90 -6.47
CA VAL A 641 15.66 17.40 -5.34
C VAL A 641 16.46 16.42 -4.48
N VAL A 642 17.30 15.57 -5.09
CA VAL A 642 18.14 14.59 -4.39
C VAL A 642 19.39 15.24 -3.80
N LYS A 643 20.10 16.07 -4.58
CA LYS A 643 21.32 16.77 -4.15
C LYS A 643 21.04 17.95 -3.21
N LYS A 644 19.77 18.31 -3.00
CA LYS A 644 19.31 19.51 -2.28
C LYS A 644 19.92 20.80 -2.85
N THR A 645 20.07 20.85 -4.17
CA THR A 645 20.57 22.04 -4.87
C THR A 645 19.40 22.80 -5.48
N VAL A 646 19.53 24.12 -5.61
CA VAL A 646 18.52 24.97 -6.23
C VAL A 646 18.39 24.60 -7.71
N PRO A 647 17.22 24.14 -8.20
CA PRO A 647 17.01 23.93 -9.62
C PRO A 647 17.10 25.26 -10.37
N VAL A 648 17.72 25.29 -11.55
CA VAL A 648 17.72 26.49 -12.40
C VAL A 648 16.28 26.83 -12.77
N THR A 649 15.88 28.08 -12.50
CA THR A 649 14.55 28.57 -12.87
C THR A 649 14.51 28.93 -14.34
N VAL A 650 13.41 28.57 -15.00
CA VAL A 650 13.30 28.70 -16.46
C VAL A 650 12.01 29.44 -16.77
N PRO A 651 12.08 30.62 -17.40
CA PRO A 651 10.89 31.37 -17.76
C PRO A 651 10.04 30.59 -18.79
N ALA A 652 8.71 30.64 -18.64
CA ALA A 652 7.76 30.06 -19.59
C ALA A 652 8.04 30.41 -21.06
N THR A 653 8.54 31.63 -21.32
CA THR A 653 8.86 32.14 -22.67
C THR A 653 9.97 31.37 -23.38
N THR A 654 10.77 30.59 -22.64
CA THR A 654 11.85 29.77 -23.21
C THR A 654 11.41 28.34 -23.53
N LEU A 655 10.22 27.92 -23.08
CA LEU A 655 9.73 26.55 -23.26
C LEU A 655 8.95 26.36 -24.57
N VAL A 656 8.25 27.40 -25.03
CA VAL A 656 7.35 27.35 -26.19
C VAL A 656 7.37 28.67 -26.94
N ALA A 657 7.26 28.64 -28.27
CA ALA A 657 7.10 29.84 -29.09
C ALA A 657 5.81 30.61 -28.71
N PRO A 658 5.83 31.95 -28.59
CA PRO A 658 4.64 32.73 -28.24
C PRO A 658 3.45 32.53 -29.19
N ALA A 659 3.71 32.17 -30.44
CA ALA A 659 2.69 31.85 -31.43
C ALA A 659 1.84 30.62 -31.02
N MET A 660 2.48 29.60 -30.43
CA MET A 660 1.82 28.35 -30.03
C MET A 660 0.91 28.52 -28.80
N LEU A 661 1.16 29.54 -27.96
CA LEU A 661 0.27 29.85 -26.83
C LEU A 661 -1.07 30.41 -27.28
N ASN A 662 -1.08 31.17 -28.37
CA ASN A 662 -2.29 31.75 -28.95
C ASN A 662 -2.92 30.84 -30.02
N ASP A 663 -2.33 29.67 -30.27
CA ASP A 663 -2.84 28.73 -31.26
C ASP A 663 -4.19 28.16 -30.81
N PRO A 664 -5.23 28.19 -31.68
CA PRO A 664 -6.57 27.75 -31.31
C PRO A 664 -6.67 26.24 -31.05
N ARG A 665 -5.69 25.43 -31.47
CA ARG A 665 -5.65 23.97 -31.28
C ARG A 665 -4.68 23.55 -30.19
N TYR A 666 -3.49 24.14 -30.14
CA TYR A 666 -2.42 23.75 -29.21
C TYR A 666 -2.30 24.68 -27.98
N GLY A 667 -2.97 25.83 -27.98
CA GLY A 667 -2.83 26.87 -26.96
C GLY A 667 -3.20 26.40 -25.55
N GLU A 668 -4.37 25.78 -25.37
CA GLU A 668 -4.79 25.27 -24.04
C GLU A 668 -3.83 24.21 -23.51
N TYR A 669 -3.42 23.28 -24.38
CA TYR A 669 -2.46 22.24 -24.02
C TYR A 669 -1.11 22.83 -23.59
N SER A 670 -0.60 23.80 -24.35
CA SER A 670 0.68 24.48 -24.07
C SER A 670 0.59 25.30 -22.78
N HIS A 671 -0.49 26.07 -22.59
CA HIS A 671 -0.74 26.83 -21.37
C HIS A 671 -0.81 25.94 -20.13
N ASN A 672 -1.58 24.86 -20.18
CA ASN A 672 -1.72 23.92 -19.07
C ASN A 672 -0.40 23.23 -18.75
N THR A 673 0.37 22.84 -19.78
CA THR A 673 1.69 22.21 -19.63
C THR A 673 2.67 23.15 -18.94
N ILE A 674 2.78 24.39 -19.42
CA ILE A 674 3.65 25.42 -18.85
C ILE A 674 3.24 25.74 -17.42
N ALA A 675 1.96 26.02 -17.16
CA ALA A 675 1.49 26.38 -15.83
C ALA A 675 1.75 25.28 -14.79
N ARG A 676 1.63 23.99 -15.19
CA ARG A 676 1.97 22.87 -14.31
C ARG A 676 3.47 22.71 -14.12
N PHE A 677 4.27 22.95 -15.16
CA PHE A 677 5.72 22.96 -15.04
C PHE A 677 6.22 24.09 -14.13
N GLU A 678 5.67 25.30 -14.25
CA GLU A 678 5.99 26.43 -13.36
C GLU A 678 5.62 26.12 -11.91
N GLU A 679 4.44 25.53 -11.67
CA GLU A 679 4.04 25.09 -10.33
C GLU A 679 4.98 24.00 -9.79
N LEU A 680 5.36 23.03 -10.63
CA LEU A 680 6.31 21.98 -10.29
C LEU A 680 7.69 22.56 -9.92
N GLN A 681 8.17 23.51 -10.72
CA GLN A 681 9.43 24.22 -10.49
C GLN A 681 9.37 25.05 -9.22
N ALA A 682 8.27 25.76 -8.96
CA ALA A 682 8.06 26.51 -7.73
C ALA A 682 8.11 25.62 -6.48
N PHE A 683 7.43 24.47 -6.50
CA PHE A 683 7.50 23.53 -5.36
C PHE A 683 8.89 22.88 -5.22
N ALA A 684 9.57 22.58 -6.33
CA ALA A 684 10.94 22.09 -6.30
C ALA A 684 11.94 23.12 -5.73
N LEU A 685 11.76 24.42 -6.05
CA LEU A 685 12.55 25.50 -5.46
C LEU A 685 12.33 25.59 -3.96
N MET A 686 11.08 25.57 -3.49
CA MET A 686 10.78 25.56 -2.04
C MET A 686 11.46 24.38 -1.34
N LEU A 687 11.50 23.21 -1.97
CA LEU A 687 12.20 22.02 -1.47
C LEU A 687 13.73 22.17 -1.42
N SER A 688 14.31 23.07 -2.21
CA SER A 688 15.76 23.35 -2.24
C SER A 688 16.18 24.42 -1.24
N HIS A 689 15.27 25.33 -0.86
CA HIS A 689 15.53 26.40 0.12
C HIS A 689 15.39 25.94 1.59
N GLU A 690 15.02 24.69 1.84
CA GLU A 690 14.95 24.09 3.19
C GLU A 690 16.32 23.58 3.72
N VAL A 691 17.42 23.88 3.03
CA VAL A 691 18.80 23.53 3.45
C VAL A 691 19.26 24.41 4.61
#